data_AF-A0A8R1HN33-F1
#
_entry.id   AF-A0A8R1HN33-F1
#
_cell.length_a   1.000
_cell.length_b   1.000
_cell.length_c   1.000
_cell.angle_alpha   90.00
_cell.angle_beta   90.00
_cell.angle_gamma   90.00
#
_symmetry.space_group_name_H-M   'P 1'
#
loop_
_entity.id
_entity.type
_entity.pdbx_description
1 polymer ?
#
loop_
_entity_poly.entity_id
_entity_poly.type
_entity_poly.pdbx_seq_one_letter_code
_entity_poly.pdbx_strand_id
1 'polypeptide(L)'
;MIKKGLADSVLLNDASSGFCHWTMELDKYIDFYGRRFSKEEHIQLVNIFLPLVKKGCIFRNVKIAMRTLFTLLSKKDYLTRQDLVIDWRPLMDLYVEVSFKNLEEDGLFLMPDGFRSDLHTLIFYSRPYFSDTSVQEVLDEVRPYMCIWDESCLRYWKLLDLFLCTSMPVEKQNVHGTAVWFDEAWYWYEQISNNSLFETQAIKMFARISVECPGHVDWTDKLDLVFSRLLRALRLGHVTGLCQVFNQEYGTIWLKSEMSDEETEVPGNKPIRLPKKAAKVKNKAPAPLQITAEQLLREAKERELELIPPAPKTKITDPDELKEYQRKKRKEFEDGIRKNRMQLANWIKYGKWEESIGEIQRARSVFERALDVDHRSISVWLQYAEMEMRCKQINHARNVFDRAITIMPRATQFWLKYSYMEEVIENIPGARQIFERWIEWEPPEQAWQTYINFELRYKEIDRARSVYQRFLHVHGINVQNWIKYAKFEERNGYVGNARAAYERAMEYFGEEGINETVLVAFALFEERQKEHERARAIFKYGLDNLPSNRTEEIFKHYTQHEKKFGERVGIEDVIISKRKTQYEKMVQENGYNYDAWFDYLRLLENESAEREEVEDVYERAIANVPPHAEKRYWRRYIYLWINYALYEELVAKDFERARQVYKACLDIIPHKIFTFAKIWILFAHFEIRQLDLNSARKILGVAIGKCPKDKLFRAYIDLELQLREFDRCRKLYEKFLESSPESSQTWIKFAELETLLGDTDRARAVFDIAVQQPALDMPELLWKAYIDFEIASEEHEKARELYETLLQRTNHIKVWISMAEFEQAIENFEGARKVYEKANQSLENADKGERLMLLEAWKECETKSGDEAALARVEAMMPRKVKKRRQIQTEDGVDAGWEEYFDYIFPQDQAAKGSFKLLEAAARWKKQREEAARAAQEAIDEAPKDEEKEEEDDVEKKKVREGDSDTDLSDSSSSSGSSSSSESSDSSDSEQSDGEE
;
A
#
# COMPACT_ATOMS: atom_id res chain seq x y z
N MET A 1 15.48 -22.62 -6.13
CA MET A 1 15.40 -21.48 -7.07
C MET A 1 14.76 -20.27 -6.42
N ILE A 2 13.55 -20.36 -5.86
CA ILE A 2 12.85 -19.24 -5.21
C ILE A 2 13.70 -18.52 -4.15
N LYS A 3 14.43 -19.26 -3.29
CA LYS A 3 15.36 -18.69 -2.30
C LYS A 3 16.51 -17.88 -2.90
N LYS A 4 17.11 -18.38 -3.99
CA LYS A 4 18.19 -17.68 -4.72
C LYS A 4 17.62 -16.45 -5.44
N GLY A 5 16.47 -16.59 -6.08
CA GLY A 5 15.79 -15.48 -6.75
C GLY A 5 15.36 -14.34 -5.81
N LEU A 6 14.87 -14.67 -4.60
CA LEU A 6 14.56 -13.67 -3.57
C LEU A 6 15.85 -13.00 -3.06
N ALA A 7 16.90 -13.77 -2.77
CA ALA A 7 18.18 -13.23 -2.33
C ALA A 7 18.83 -12.32 -3.39
N ASP A 8 18.83 -12.75 -4.66
CA ASP A 8 19.35 -11.99 -5.79
C ASP A 8 18.53 -10.71 -6.02
N SER A 9 17.21 -10.74 -5.86
CA SER A 9 16.36 -9.55 -5.97
C SER A 9 16.60 -8.52 -4.86
N VAL A 10 16.92 -8.97 -3.64
CA VAL A 10 17.27 -8.10 -2.51
C VAL A 10 18.68 -7.53 -2.70
N LEU A 11 19.64 -8.34 -3.19
CA LEU A 11 21.01 -7.91 -3.46
C LEU A 11 21.12 -6.94 -4.66
N LEU A 12 20.27 -7.09 -5.67
CA LEU A 12 20.26 -6.25 -6.88
C LEU A 12 19.42 -4.97 -6.73
N ASN A 13 18.76 -4.76 -5.58
CA ASN A 13 17.87 -3.64 -5.30
C ASN A 13 16.76 -3.43 -6.36
N ASP A 14 16.36 -4.49 -7.07
CA ASP A 14 15.32 -4.46 -8.10
C ASP A 14 13.94 -4.80 -7.48
N ALA A 15 13.42 -3.83 -6.72
CA ALA A 15 12.25 -4.01 -5.86
C ALA A 15 10.90 -4.16 -6.60
N SER A 16 10.86 -3.91 -7.92
CA SER A 16 9.58 -3.81 -8.65
C SER A 16 9.19 -5.08 -9.40
N SER A 17 10.15 -5.72 -10.07
CA SER A 17 9.86 -6.80 -11.02
C SER A 17 10.22 -8.19 -10.45
N GLY A 18 11.44 -8.34 -9.93
CA GLY A 18 11.95 -9.58 -9.37
C GLY A 18 11.23 -9.98 -8.09
N PHE A 19 11.05 -9.04 -7.16
CA PHE A 19 10.36 -9.29 -5.89
C PHE A 19 8.90 -9.75 -6.09
N CYS A 20 8.14 -9.07 -6.96
CA CYS A 20 6.76 -9.46 -7.28
C CYS A 20 6.69 -10.87 -7.92
N HIS A 21 7.63 -11.21 -8.80
CA HIS A 21 7.66 -12.51 -9.44
C HIS A 21 7.94 -13.63 -8.43
N TRP A 22 9.00 -13.48 -7.63
CA TRP A 22 9.40 -14.53 -6.68
C TRP A 22 8.45 -14.68 -5.48
N THR A 23 7.76 -13.61 -5.07
CA THR A 23 6.69 -13.69 -4.06
C THR A 23 5.47 -14.45 -4.57
N MET A 24 5.07 -14.24 -5.82
CA MET A 24 3.98 -15.01 -6.43
C MET A 24 4.35 -16.49 -6.60
N GLU A 25 5.61 -16.79 -6.93
CA GLU A 25 6.09 -18.17 -6.98
C GLU A 25 6.19 -18.82 -5.59
N LEU A 26 6.50 -18.03 -4.54
CA LEU A 26 6.46 -18.49 -3.15
C LEU A 26 5.03 -18.80 -2.71
N ASP A 27 4.06 -17.94 -3.03
CA ASP A 27 2.64 -18.16 -2.74
C ASP A 27 2.13 -19.44 -3.43
N LYS A 28 2.43 -19.61 -4.73
CA LYS A 28 2.11 -20.85 -5.47
C LYS A 28 2.75 -22.07 -4.80
N TYR A 29 4.00 -21.96 -4.35
CA TYR A 29 4.68 -23.05 -3.66
C TYR A 29 3.97 -23.43 -2.35
N ILE A 30 3.56 -22.43 -1.56
CA ILE A 30 2.81 -22.64 -0.31
C ILE A 30 1.45 -23.28 -0.59
N ASP A 31 0.75 -22.86 -1.65
CA ASP A 31 -0.56 -23.41 -2.03
C ASP A 31 -0.45 -24.86 -2.55
N PHE A 32 0.57 -25.18 -3.36
CA PHE A 32 0.73 -26.51 -3.96
C PHE A 32 1.36 -27.55 -3.02
N TYR A 33 2.37 -27.16 -2.24
CA TYR A 33 3.16 -28.11 -1.44
C TYR A 33 2.89 -28.00 0.07
N GLY A 34 2.06 -27.04 0.50
CA GLY A 34 1.91 -26.67 1.90
C GLY A 34 3.19 -26.04 2.47
N ARG A 35 3.22 -25.81 3.78
CA ARG A 35 4.36 -25.20 4.49
C ARG A 35 5.46 -26.23 4.83
N ARG A 36 6.05 -26.86 3.81
CA ARG A 36 7.19 -27.78 4.00
C ARG A 36 8.52 -27.02 4.14
N PHE A 37 8.59 -26.09 5.09
CA PHE A 37 9.81 -25.35 5.45
C PHE A 37 10.42 -25.91 6.73
N SER A 38 11.75 -25.75 6.90
CA SER A 38 12.33 -25.90 8.24
C SER A 38 11.91 -24.70 9.12
N LYS A 39 11.92 -24.89 10.44
CA LYS A 39 11.56 -23.82 11.40
C LYS A 39 12.46 -22.58 11.22
N GLU A 40 13.75 -22.80 10.98
CA GLU A 40 14.73 -21.74 10.72
C GLU A 40 14.46 -20.97 9.41
N GLU A 41 14.08 -21.68 8.35
CA GLU A 41 13.74 -21.07 7.06
C GLU A 41 12.44 -20.26 7.13
N HIS A 42 11.47 -20.72 7.93
CA HIS A 42 10.23 -19.99 8.18
C HIS A 42 10.51 -18.67 8.90
N ILE A 43 11.41 -18.66 9.89
CA ILE A 43 11.82 -17.45 10.62
C ILE A 43 12.58 -16.47 9.69
N GLN A 44 13.51 -16.98 8.89
CA GLN A 44 14.27 -16.15 7.93
C GLN A 44 13.36 -15.51 6.88
N LEU A 45 12.37 -16.24 6.36
CA LEU A 45 11.40 -15.67 5.42
C LEU A 45 10.60 -14.54 6.08
N VAL A 46 10.11 -14.73 7.30
CA VAL A 46 9.41 -13.67 8.04
C VAL A 46 10.31 -12.45 8.24
N ASN A 47 11.57 -12.64 8.63
CA ASN A 47 12.54 -11.55 8.83
C ASN A 47 12.92 -10.82 7.53
N ILE A 48 12.82 -11.47 6.35
CA ILE A 48 13.03 -10.81 5.05
C ILE A 48 11.84 -9.93 4.68
N PHE A 49 10.61 -10.36 4.98
CA PHE A 49 9.40 -9.63 4.60
C PHE A 49 9.03 -8.49 5.56
N LEU A 50 9.38 -8.58 6.85
CA LEU A 50 9.07 -7.56 7.86
C LEU A 50 9.64 -6.16 7.52
N PRO A 51 10.93 -5.99 7.13
CA PRO A 51 11.51 -4.68 6.80
C PRO A 51 10.89 -3.99 5.59
N LEU A 52 10.18 -4.75 4.74
CA LEU A 52 9.50 -4.21 3.55
C LEU A 52 8.18 -3.51 3.91
N VAL A 53 7.63 -3.77 5.09
CA VAL A 53 6.43 -3.12 5.63
C VAL A 53 6.84 -1.90 6.46
N LYS A 54 7.34 -0.86 5.79
CA LYS A 54 7.73 0.42 6.40
C LYS A 54 7.06 1.61 5.73
N LYS A 55 7.03 2.73 6.46
CA LYS A 55 6.64 4.05 5.96
C LYS A 55 7.45 4.45 4.72
N GLY A 56 6.78 4.98 3.70
CA GLY A 56 7.41 5.44 2.45
C GLY A 56 7.66 4.38 1.37
N CYS A 57 7.28 3.12 1.58
CA CYS A 57 7.35 2.07 0.55
C CYS A 57 6.13 2.07 -0.39
N ILE A 58 6.30 1.60 -1.62
CA ILE A 58 5.21 1.49 -2.61
C ILE A 58 4.10 0.56 -2.07
N PHE A 59 2.89 1.10 -1.87
CA PHE A 59 1.73 0.38 -1.29
C PHE A 59 1.40 -0.96 -1.97
N ARG A 60 1.65 -1.09 -3.28
CA ARG A 60 1.47 -2.36 -4.02
C ARG A 60 2.42 -3.46 -3.52
N ASN A 61 3.69 -3.13 -3.32
CA ASN A 61 4.69 -4.08 -2.82
C ASN A 61 4.40 -4.44 -1.36
N VAL A 62 4.00 -3.44 -0.57
CA VAL A 62 3.56 -3.65 0.81
C VAL A 62 2.36 -4.60 0.84
N LYS A 63 1.35 -4.44 -0.04
CA LYS A 63 0.19 -5.35 -0.08
C LYS A 63 0.57 -6.80 -0.40
N ILE A 64 1.48 -7.01 -1.34
CA ILE A 64 1.97 -8.35 -1.67
C ILE A 64 2.73 -8.95 -0.47
N ALA A 65 3.61 -8.17 0.16
CA ALA A 65 4.32 -8.58 1.37
C ALA A 65 3.39 -8.84 2.57
N MET A 66 2.33 -8.06 2.75
CA MET A 66 1.33 -8.29 3.80
C MET A 66 0.59 -9.62 3.59
N ARG A 67 0.22 -9.94 2.34
CA ARG A 67 -0.44 -11.19 2.01
C ARG A 67 0.46 -12.41 2.31
N THR A 68 1.73 -12.35 1.91
CA THR A 68 2.70 -13.42 2.19
C THR A 68 3.00 -13.53 3.68
N LEU A 69 3.11 -12.42 4.41
CA LEU A 69 3.28 -12.43 5.86
C LEU A 69 2.06 -13.02 6.58
N PHE A 70 0.85 -12.69 6.14
CA PHE A 70 -0.38 -13.31 6.64
C PHE A 70 -0.40 -14.83 6.42
N THR A 71 -0.02 -15.30 5.22
CA THR A 71 0.05 -16.74 4.94
C THR A 71 1.18 -17.41 5.72
N LEU A 72 2.20 -16.70 6.20
CA LEU A 72 3.24 -17.24 7.07
C LEU A 72 2.83 -17.26 8.56
N LEU A 73 2.14 -16.22 9.05
CA LEU A 73 1.80 -16.04 10.47
C LEU A 73 0.49 -16.72 10.91
N SER A 74 -0.42 -17.02 10.00
CA SER A 74 -1.80 -17.49 10.29
C SER A 74 -1.95 -18.84 11.02
N LYS A 75 -0.90 -19.68 11.13
CA LYS A 75 -0.97 -20.95 11.88
C LYS A 75 -0.05 -20.88 13.09
N LYS A 76 -0.66 -20.83 14.27
CA LYS A 76 0.00 -20.70 15.59
C LYS A 76 0.83 -21.94 16.00
N ASP A 77 0.63 -23.08 15.34
CA ASP A 77 1.28 -24.35 15.71
C ASP A 77 2.78 -24.44 15.33
N TYR A 78 3.28 -23.54 14.48
CA TYR A 78 4.64 -23.62 13.91
C TYR A 78 5.65 -22.62 14.49
N LEU A 79 5.18 -21.56 15.17
CA LEU A 79 6.00 -20.48 15.71
C LEU A 79 5.66 -20.28 17.18
N THR A 80 6.67 -20.26 18.05
CA THR A 80 6.49 -19.89 19.46
C THR A 80 7.04 -18.49 19.72
N ARG A 81 6.54 -17.83 20.76
CA ARG A 81 6.97 -16.48 21.17
C ARG A 81 8.47 -16.38 21.52
N GLN A 82 9.14 -17.50 21.78
CA GLN A 82 10.59 -17.53 22.03
C GLN A 82 11.42 -17.52 20.75
N ASP A 83 10.82 -17.84 19.60
CA ASP A 83 11.53 -17.99 18.33
C ASP A 83 11.49 -16.73 17.43
N LEU A 84 10.53 -15.83 17.67
CA LEU A 84 10.29 -14.65 16.83
C LEU A 84 9.86 -13.47 17.71
N VAL A 85 10.59 -12.35 17.59
CA VAL A 85 10.24 -11.06 18.17
C VAL A 85 10.04 -10.08 17.02
N ILE A 86 8.87 -9.44 16.98
CA ILE A 86 8.51 -8.46 15.94
C ILE A 86 8.47 -7.06 16.56
N ASP A 87 9.12 -6.11 15.91
CA ASP A 87 9.04 -4.69 16.26
C ASP A 87 7.70 -4.09 15.83
N TRP A 88 6.98 -3.50 16.79
CA TRP A 88 5.62 -2.99 16.59
C TRP A 88 5.59 -1.57 15.99
N ARG A 89 6.65 -0.77 16.17
CA ARG A 89 6.70 0.65 15.75
C ARG A 89 6.52 0.86 14.23
N PRO A 90 7.20 0.12 13.33
CA PRO A 90 7.01 0.31 11.88
C PRO A 90 5.58 0.01 11.41
N LEU A 91 4.91 -0.95 12.06
CA LEU A 91 3.50 -1.28 11.78
C LEU A 91 2.55 -0.20 12.29
N MET A 92 2.87 0.41 13.44
CA MET A 92 2.09 1.51 14.02
C MET A 92 2.22 2.79 13.19
N ASP A 93 3.43 3.16 12.76
CA ASP A 93 3.67 4.29 11.87
C ASP A 93 2.91 4.17 10.55
N LEU A 94 2.97 2.98 9.93
CA LEU A 94 2.24 2.69 8.71
C LEU A 94 0.72 2.75 8.93
N TYR A 95 0.21 2.20 10.05
CA TYR A 95 -1.21 2.25 10.36
C TYR A 95 -1.70 3.68 10.61
N VAL A 96 -0.88 4.51 11.28
CA VAL A 96 -1.20 5.90 11.57
C VAL A 96 -1.24 6.74 10.30
N GLU A 97 -0.28 6.54 9.40
CA GLU A 97 -0.26 7.17 8.08
C GLU A 97 -1.49 6.77 7.25
N VAL A 98 -1.84 5.49 7.23
CA VAL A 98 -2.94 4.93 6.40
C VAL A 98 -4.34 5.29 6.91
N SER A 99 -4.49 5.43 8.23
CA SER A 99 -5.80 5.55 8.89
C SER A 99 -6.10 6.95 9.42
N PHE A 100 -5.08 7.72 9.81
CA PHE A 100 -5.27 9.00 10.50
C PHE A 100 -4.64 10.21 9.79
N LYS A 101 -3.65 10.02 8.91
CA LYS A 101 -3.22 11.11 8.03
C LYS A 101 -4.15 11.17 6.82
N ASN A 102 -4.64 12.38 6.51
CA ASN A 102 -5.34 12.63 5.26
C ASN A 102 -4.34 12.49 4.12
N LEU A 103 -4.27 11.29 3.53
CA LEU A 103 -3.46 10.97 2.34
C LEU A 103 -3.85 11.79 1.08
N GLU A 104 -4.85 12.69 1.19
CA GLU A 104 -5.18 13.67 0.16
C GLU A 104 -4.11 14.78 0.01
N GLU A 105 -3.23 14.96 1.00
CA GLU A 105 -2.08 15.87 0.90
C GLU A 105 -0.98 15.34 -0.03
N ASP A 106 -0.90 14.03 -0.26
CA ASP A 106 0.07 13.42 -1.19
C ASP A 106 -0.63 12.88 -2.44
N GLY A 107 -0.99 13.83 -3.31
CA GLY A 107 -1.45 13.67 -4.69
C GLY A 107 -1.57 12.23 -5.20
N LEU A 108 -2.80 11.72 -5.19
CA LEU A 108 -3.28 10.58 -5.97
C LEU A 108 -2.40 9.30 -5.92
N PHE A 109 -2.60 8.50 -4.89
CA PHE A 109 -2.40 7.05 -4.96
C PHE A 109 -3.71 6.35 -4.59
N LEU A 110 -4.30 5.61 -5.55
CA LEU A 110 -5.36 4.65 -5.24
C LEU A 110 -4.76 3.59 -4.32
N MET A 111 -5.02 3.71 -3.01
CA MET A 111 -4.81 2.61 -2.10
C MET A 111 -5.56 1.40 -2.68
N PRO A 112 -4.90 0.24 -2.85
CA PRO A 112 -5.59 -0.94 -3.34
C PRO A 112 -6.75 -1.29 -2.40
N ASP A 113 -7.91 -1.65 -2.97
CA ASP A 113 -9.10 -2.02 -2.19
C ASP A 113 -8.77 -3.04 -1.10
N GLY A 114 -9.25 -2.82 0.11
CA GLY A 114 -9.00 -3.71 1.25
C GLY A 114 -7.62 -3.58 1.93
N PHE A 115 -6.76 -2.64 1.54
CA PHE A 115 -5.44 -2.46 2.18
C PHE A 115 -5.54 -2.25 3.70
N ARG A 116 -6.53 -1.46 4.16
CA ARG A 116 -6.78 -1.21 5.60
C ARG A 116 -7.20 -2.48 6.35
N SER A 117 -8.07 -3.31 5.75
CA SER A 117 -8.47 -4.58 6.36
C SER A 117 -7.32 -5.57 6.38
N ASP A 118 -6.51 -5.63 5.31
CA ASP A 118 -5.35 -6.52 5.22
C ASP A 118 -4.31 -6.14 6.29
N LEU A 119 -4.02 -4.85 6.46
CA LEU A 119 -3.13 -4.35 7.51
C LEU A 119 -3.67 -4.65 8.91
N HIS A 120 -4.97 -4.44 9.14
CA HIS A 120 -5.63 -4.80 10.41
C HIS A 120 -5.49 -6.30 10.72
N THR A 121 -5.69 -7.17 9.72
CA THR A 121 -5.52 -8.62 9.92
C THR A 121 -4.07 -8.99 10.17
N LEU A 122 -3.10 -8.39 9.47
CA LEU A 122 -1.68 -8.64 9.71
C LEU A 122 -1.29 -8.28 11.14
N ILE A 123 -1.69 -7.10 11.61
CA ILE A 123 -1.45 -6.65 12.99
C ILE A 123 -2.07 -7.65 13.98
N PHE A 124 -3.30 -8.12 13.73
CA PHE A 124 -3.95 -9.11 14.59
C PHE A 124 -3.13 -10.41 14.74
N TYR A 125 -2.51 -10.89 13.66
CA TYR A 125 -1.68 -12.10 13.70
C TYR A 125 -0.25 -11.85 14.19
N SER A 126 0.26 -10.61 14.15
CA SER A 126 1.59 -10.26 14.66
C SER A 126 1.62 -9.96 16.17
N ARG A 127 0.50 -9.51 16.75
CA ARG A 127 0.35 -9.21 18.19
C ARG A 127 0.98 -10.25 19.14
N PRO A 128 0.80 -11.58 18.96
CA PRO A 128 1.38 -12.56 19.90
C PRO A 128 2.92 -12.58 19.94
N TYR A 129 3.58 -11.98 18.96
CA TYR A 129 5.03 -11.99 18.77
C TYR A 129 5.69 -10.63 19.08
N PHE A 130 4.98 -9.65 19.63
CA PHE A 130 5.59 -8.39 20.07
C PHE A 130 6.45 -8.58 21.33
N SER A 131 7.40 -7.65 21.53
CA SER A 131 8.32 -7.65 22.67
C SER A 131 7.60 -7.51 24.02
N ASP A 132 8.25 -7.94 25.11
CA ASP A 132 7.69 -7.86 26.46
C ASP A 132 7.52 -6.39 26.94
N THR A 133 8.30 -5.44 26.41
CA THR A 133 8.22 -3.99 26.72
C THR A 133 7.17 -3.24 25.90
N SER A 134 6.68 -3.85 24.81
CA SER A 134 5.77 -3.19 23.85
C SER A 134 4.50 -2.64 24.47
N VAL A 135 3.93 -3.32 25.48
CA VAL A 135 2.69 -2.89 26.14
C VAL A 135 2.85 -1.52 26.79
N GLN A 136 3.98 -1.27 27.46
CA GLN A 136 4.23 -0.01 28.14
C GLN A 136 4.56 1.10 27.15
N GLU A 137 5.40 0.81 26.15
CA GLU A 137 5.77 1.79 25.12
C GLU A 137 4.57 2.23 24.27
N VAL A 138 3.69 1.30 23.88
CA VAL A 138 2.44 1.61 23.15
C VAL A 138 1.51 2.46 24.02
N LEU A 139 1.43 2.20 25.33
CA LEU A 139 0.63 3.01 26.24
C LEU A 139 1.18 4.43 26.35
N ASP A 140 2.50 4.59 26.44
CA ASP A 140 3.15 5.90 26.55
C ASP A 140 2.97 6.74 25.27
N GLU A 141 3.01 6.13 24.08
CA GLU A 141 2.72 6.83 22.83
C GLU A 141 1.24 7.18 22.65
N VAL A 142 0.33 6.36 23.18
CA VAL A 142 -1.11 6.53 22.98
C VAL A 142 -1.73 7.44 24.04
N ARG A 143 -1.20 7.50 25.26
CA ARG A 143 -1.64 8.37 26.38
C ARG A 143 -1.91 9.85 26.02
N PRO A 144 -1.08 10.53 25.21
CA PRO A 144 -1.34 11.92 24.80
C PRO A 144 -2.65 12.13 24.01
N TYR A 145 -3.19 11.08 23.37
CA TYR A 145 -4.46 11.15 22.64
C TYR A 145 -5.70 10.98 23.55
N MET A 146 -5.51 10.85 24.86
CA MET A 146 -6.58 10.64 25.85
C MET A 146 -7.32 11.96 26.19
N CYS A 147 -7.82 12.68 25.18
CA CYS A 147 -8.70 13.84 25.37
C CYS A 147 -10.17 13.41 25.29
N ILE A 148 -10.81 13.22 26.45
CA ILE A 148 -12.15 12.59 26.61
C ILE A 148 -13.28 13.36 25.89
N TRP A 149 -13.06 14.64 25.60
CA TRP A 149 -14.03 15.54 24.97
C TRP A 149 -13.82 15.73 23.47
N ASP A 150 -12.77 15.13 22.90
CA ASP A 150 -12.35 15.31 21.52
C ASP A 150 -12.37 13.98 20.74
N GLU A 151 -12.47 14.04 19.41
CA GLU A 151 -12.50 12.85 18.54
C GLU A 151 -11.19 12.04 18.62
N SER A 152 -10.12 12.65 19.13
CA SER A 152 -8.83 12.01 19.43
C SER A 152 -8.94 10.83 20.41
N CYS A 153 -9.95 10.79 21.29
CA CYS A 153 -10.22 9.62 22.14
C CYS A 153 -10.65 8.37 21.34
N LEU A 154 -11.31 8.53 20.19
CA LEU A 154 -11.63 7.39 19.34
C LEU A 154 -10.35 6.80 18.71
N ARG A 155 -9.37 7.65 18.39
CA ARG A 155 -8.05 7.25 17.90
C ARG A 155 -7.29 6.50 18.99
N TYR A 156 -7.34 6.97 20.25
CA TYR A 156 -6.79 6.28 21.42
C TYR A 156 -7.29 4.83 21.54
N TRP A 157 -8.61 4.63 21.64
CA TRP A 157 -9.19 3.29 21.85
C TRP A 157 -9.01 2.36 20.65
N LYS A 158 -9.03 2.88 19.41
CA LYS A 158 -8.75 2.08 18.21
C LYS A 158 -7.30 1.59 18.19
N LEU A 159 -6.34 2.45 18.51
CA LEU A 159 -4.92 2.05 18.55
C LEU A 159 -4.67 1.02 19.66
N LEU A 160 -5.30 1.19 20.82
CA LEU A 160 -5.22 0.21 21.90
C LEU A 160 -5.81 -1.15 21.54
N ASP A 161 -7.02 -1.21 20.97
CA ASP A 161 -7.61 -2.48 20.52
C ASP A 161 -6.73 -3.17 19.46
N LEU A 162 -5.97 -2.38 18.69
CA LEU A 162 -5.16 -2.86 17.59
C LEU A 162 -3.74 -3.31 17.95
N PHE A 163 -3.06 -2.65 18.87
CA PHE A 163 -1.64 -2.92 19.13
C PHE A 163 -1.38 -3.56 20.49
N LEU A 164 -2.34 -3.51 21.41
CA LEU A 164 -2.12 -4.06 22.76
C LEU A 164 -2.06 -5.60 22.76
N CYS A 165 -0.99 -6.12 23.36
CA CYS A 165 -0.75 -7.54 23.54
C CYS A 165 -1.37 -8.08 24.83
N THR A 166 -2.42 -8.87 24.68
CA THR A 166 -3.16 -9.51 25.78
C THR A 166 -2.84 -10.99 25.95
N SER A 167 -2.25 -11.66 24.95
CA SER A 167 -1.83 -13.07 25.03
C SER A 167 -0.43 -13.22 25.67
N MET A 168 -0.35 -13.20 26.99
CA MET A 168 0.88 -13.42 27.76
C MET A 168 0.75 -14.61 28.72
N PRO A 169 1.83 -15.32 29.07
CA PRO A 169 1.80 -16.27 30.18
C PRO A 169 1.47 -15.56 31.50
N VAL A 170 0.68 -16.23 32.37
CA VAL A 170 0.10 -15.68 33.61
C VAL A 170 1.14 -14.97 34.52
N GLU A 171 2.37 -15.48 34.59
CA GLU A 171 3.44 -14.90 35.42
C GLU A 171 3.96 -13.55 34.90
N LYS A 172 4.03 -13.35 33.58
CA LYS A 172 4.50 -12.11 32.95
C LYS A 172 3.40 -11.06 32.82
N GLN A 173 2.14 -11.50 32.90
CA GLN A 173 0.97 -10.65 32.79
C GLN A 173 0.82 -9.69 33.98
N ASN A 174 1.30 -10.10 35.16
CA ASN A 174 1.32 -9.28 36.38
C ASN A 174 2.32 -8.11 36.32
N VAL A 175 3.41 -8.24 35.56
CA VAL A 175 4.50 -7.25 35.53
C VAL A 175 4.40 -6.33 34.32
N HIS A 176 4.03 -6.87 33.16
CA HIS A 176 4.08 -6.14 31.87
C HIS A 176 2.76 -6.18 31.08
N GLY A 177 1.71 -6.79 31.60
CA GLY A 177 0.47 -7.07 30.86
C GLY A 177 -0.73 -6.23 31.30
N THR A 178 -1.78 -6.91 31.72
CA THR A 178 -3.10 -6.32 32.03
C THR A 178 -3.10 -5.45 33.28
N ALA A 179 -2.28 -5.76 34.28
CA ALA A 179 -2.25 -5.01 35.54
C ALA A 179 -1.79 -3.54 35.38
N VAL A 180 -1.04 -3.22 34.33
CA VAL A 180 -0.44 -1.89 34.15
C VAL A 180 -1.45 -0.82 33.73
N TRP A 181 -2.50 -1.21 33.00
CA TRP A 181 -3.44 -0.27 32.37
C TRP A 181 -4.91 -0.54 32.70
N PHE A 182 -5.26 -1.76 33.15
CA PHE A 182 -6.65 -2.15 33.34
C PHE A 182 -7.35 -1.32 34.42
N ASP A 183 -6.69 -1.00 35.52
CA ASP A 183 -7.26 -0.16 36.59
C ASP A 183 -7.50 1.28 36.12
N GLU A 184 -6.58 1.81 35.30
CA GLU A 184 -6.70 3.13 34.66
C GLU A 184 -7.89 3.14 33.68
N ALA A 185 -7.98 2.15 32.79
CA ALA A 185 -9.08 2.02 31.83
C ALA A 185 -10.44 1.78 32.51
N TRP A 186 -10.47 1.01 33.60
CA TRP A 186 -11.70 0.73 34.36
C TRP A 186 -12.20 1.98 35.10
N TYR A 187 -11.29 2.74 35.72
CA TYR A 187 -11.62 4.01 36.36
C TYR A 187 -12.29 4.99 35.39
N TRP A 188 -11.77 5.11 34.16
CA TRP A 188 -12.38 5.94 33.12
C TRP A 188 -13.73 5.40 32.64
N TYR A 189 -13.88 4.08 32.52
CA TYR A 189 -15.16 3.46 32.18
C TYR A 189 -16.23 3.77 33.23
N GLU A 190 -15.89 3.75 34.52
CA GLU A 190 -16.81 4.07 35.61
C GLU A 190 -17.29 5.53 35.57
N GLN A 191 -16.38 6.48 35.34
CA GLN A 191 -16.67 7.92 35.41
C GLN A 191 -17.48 8.46 34.22
N ILE A 192 -17.32 7.91 33.02
CA ILE A 192 -17.91 8.48 31.81
C ILE A 192 -19.29 7.86 31.57
N SER A 193 -20.37 8.65 31.71
CA SER A 193 -21.76 8.18 31.61
C SER A 193 -22.48 8.52 30.29
N ASN A 194 -21.89 9.37 29.44
CA ASN A 194 -22.60 10.00 28.29
C ASN A 194 -21.70 10.24 27.06
N ASN A 195 -21.06 9.22 26.47
CA ASN A 195 -20.48 9.37 25.13
C ASN A 195 -20.62 8.07 24.29
N SER A 196 -21.31 8.18 23.14
CA SER A 196 -21.88 7.06 22.37
C SER A 196 -20.86 6.19 21.62
N LEU A 197 -19.60 6.62 21.46
CA LEU A 197 -18.64 5.97 20.55
C LEU A 197 -17.52 5.22 21.29
N PHE A 198 -17.13 5.67 22.48
CA PHE A 198 -16.05 5.03 23.25
C PHE A 198 -16.53 3.77 24.00
N GLU A 199 -17.78 3.76 24.50
CA GLU A 199 -18.32 2.64 25.30
C GLU A 199 -18.28 1.31 24.54
N THR A 200 -18.62 1.33 23.25
CA THR A 200 -18.59 0.12 22.41
C THR A 200 -17.17 -0.44 22.20
N GLN A 201 -16.16 0.43 22.13
CA GLN A 201 -14.77 -0.01 21.96
C GLN A 201 -14.16 -0.51 23.27
N ALA A 202 -14.48 0.14 24.39
CA ALA A 202 -14.08 -0.33 25.72
C ALA A 202 -14.68 -1.72 26.04
N ILE A 203 -15.97 -1.94 25.74
CA ILE A 203 -16.62 -3.24 25.92
C ILE A 203 -15.97 -4.32 25.04
N LYS A 204 -15.64 -4.00 23.78
CA LYS A 204 -14.91 -4.91 22.89
C LYS A 204 -13.57 -5.33 23.48
N MET A 205 -12.84 -4.38 24.08
CA MET A 205 -11.57 -4.63 24.73
C MET A 205 -11.72 -5.52 25.97
N PHE A 206 -12.72 -5.26 26.82
CA PHE A 206 -13.01 -6.09 27.99
C PHE A 206 -13.43 -7.51 27.61
N ALA A 207 -14.24 -7.66 26.56
CA ALA A 207 -14.63 -8.97 26.03
C ALA A 207 -13.45 -9.75 25.45
N ARG A 208 -12.44 -9.05 24.92
CA ARG A 208 -11.21 -9.68 24.47
C ARG A 208 -10.35 -10.18 25.65
N ILE A 209 -10.26 -9.40 26.73
CA ILE A 209 -9.55 -9.80 27.96
C ILE A 209 -10.18 -11.06 28.56
N SER A 210 -11.51 -11.14 28.61
CA SER A 210 -12.20 -12.31 29.18
C SER A 210 -11.93 -13.59 28.39
N VAL A 211 -11.81 -13.50 27.06
CA VAL A 211 -11.55 -14.66 26.18
C VAL A 211 -10.07 -15.05 26.16
N GLU A 212 -9.16 -14.08 26.09
CA GLU A 212 -7.73 -14.35 25.96
C GLU A 212 -7.05 -14.65 27.31
N CYS A 213 -7.66 -14.26 28.44
CA CYS A 213 -7.12 -14.46 29.79
C CYS A 213 -8.18 -14.96 30.79
N PRO A 214 -8.62 -16.23 30.71
CA PRO A 214 -9.56 -16.80 31.67
C PRO A 214 -9.00 -16.78 33.10
N GLY A 215 -9.75 -16.21 34.05
CA GLY A 215 -9.44 -16.28 35.49
C GLY A 215 -8.46 -15.25 36.06
N HIS A 216 -8.04 -14.23 35.30
CA HIS A 216 -7.11 -13.20 35.79
C HIS A 216 -7.80 -11.93 36.34
N VAL A 217 -9.02 -11.64 35.89
CA VAL A 217 -9.83 -10.51 36.34
C VAL A 217 -11.12 -11.04 36.95
N ASP A 218 -11.38 -10.69 38.21
CA ASP A 218 -12.68 -10.94 38.84
C ASP A 218 -13.71 -9.97 38.25
N TRP A 219 -14.54 -10.49 37.35
CA TRP A 219 -15.57 -9.69 36.67
C TRP A 219 -16.86 -9.54 37.48
N THR A 220 -17.09 -10.38 38.50
CA THR A 220 -18.35 -10.49 39.26
C THR A 220 -18.86 -9.14 39.77
N ASP A 221 -17.97 -8.33 40.33
CA ASP A 221 -18.31 -7.02 40.92
C ASP A 221 -18.49 -5.92 39.86
N LYS A 222 -18.09 -6.21 38.63
CA LYS A 222 -18.06 -5.31 37.47
C LYS A 222 -19.19 -5.60 36.47
N LEU A 223 -19.81 -6.78 36.55
CA LEU A 223 -20.89 -7.24 35.66
C LEU A 223 -22.10 -6.31 35.68
N ASP A 224 -22.56 -5.88 36.86
CA ASP A 224 -23.77 -5.05 36.99
C ASP A 224 -23.66 -3.70 36.25
N LEU A 225 -22.48 -3.08 36.31
CA LEU A 225 -22.22 -1.82 35.60
C LEU A 225 -22.16 -2.05 34.08
N VAL A 226 -21.53 -3.13 33.62
CA VAL A 226 -21.43 -3.47 32.20
C VAL A 226 -22.81 -3.83 31.64
N PHE A 227 -23.57 -4.70 32.31
CA PHE A 227 -24.92 -5.09 31.89
C PHE A 227 -25.91 -3.93 31.92
N SER A 228 -25.88 -3.06 32.93
CA SER A 228 -26.78 -1.88 32.98
C SER A 228 -26.49 -0.87 31.85
N ARG A 229 -25.25 -0.77 31.38
CA ARG A 229 -24.87 0.04 30.21
C ARG A 229 -25.19 -0.67 28.89
N LEU A 230 -24.99 -1.99 28.81
CA LEU A 230 -25.32 -2.82 27.64
C LEU A 230 -26.84 -2.86 27.40
N LEU A 231 -27.66 -2.92 28.46
CA LEU A 231 -29.11 -2.81 28.40
C LEU A 231 -29.59 -1.43 27.91
N ARG A 232 -28.88 -0.35 28.27
CA ARG A 232 -29.12 1.00 27.70
C ARG A 232 -28.83 1.04 26.20
N ALA A 233 -27.78 0.36 25.74
CA ALA A 233 -27.44 0.28 24.31
C ALA A 233 -28.46 -0.53 23.48
N LEU A 234 -29.17 -1.49 24.07
CA LEU A 234 -30.14 -2.37 23.40
C LEU A 234 -31.56 -1.79 23.23
N ARG A 235 -31.82 -0.53 23.63
CA ARG A 235 -33.12 0.18 23.50
C ARG A 235 -34.36 -0.62 23.93
N LEU A 236 -34.47 -1.00 25.21
CA LEU A 236 -35.76 -1.47 25.77
C LEU A 236 -36.71 -0.31 26.19
N GLY A 237 -36.40 0.94 25.84
CA GLY A 237 -37.22 2.13 26.14
C GLY A 237 -37.23 3.18 25.03
N HIS A 238 -38.40 3.80 24.80
CA HIS A 238 -38.66 4.87 23.82
C HIS A 238 -37.86 6.15 24.15
N VAL A 239 -36.60 6.25 23.70
CA VAL A 239 -35.87 7.52 23.67
C VAL A 239 -35.15 7.66 22.33
N THR A 240 -35.47 8.73 21.60
CA THR A 240 -34.88 9.11 20.32
C THR A 240 -33.59 9.88 20.55
N GLY A 241 -32.45 9.20 20.46
CA GLY A 241 -31.11 9.78 20.36
C GLY A 241 -30.27 9.07 19.29
N LEU A 242 -29.23 9.74 18.78
CA LEU A 242 -28.33 9.38 17.66
C LEU A 242 -27.42 8.15 17.91
N CYS A 243 -27.80 7.20 18.77
CA CYS A 243 -27.09 5.93 18.95
C CYS A 243 -27.67 4.88 17.98
N GLN A 244 -26.96 4.59 16.89
CA GLN A 244 -27.47 3.73 15.81
C GLN A 244 -26.59 2.54 15.37
N VAL A 245 -25.58 2.12 16.14
CA VAL A 245 -24.88 0.85 15.81
C VAL A 245 -24.49 0.07 17.07
N PHE A 246 -25.10 -1.10 17.27
CA PHE A 246 -24.67 -2.13 18.22
C PHE A 246 -24.31 -3.39 17.42
N ASN A 247 -23.07 -3.88 17.53
CA ASN A 247 -22.66 -5.13 16.90
C ASN A 247 -23.05 -6.31 17.80
N GLN A 248 -24.11 -7.04 17.43
CA GLN A 248 -24.64 -8.23 18.14
C GLN A 248 -23.60 -9.34 18.35
N GLU A 249 -22.57 -9.40 17.52
CA GLU A 249 -21.50 -10.41 17.58
C GLU A 249 -20.70 -10.35 18.88
N TYR A 250 -20.48 -9.17 19.46
CA TYR A 250 -19.63 -9.04 20.66
C TYR A 250 -20.36 -9.38 21.96
N GLY A 251 -21.65 -9.07 22.06
CA GLY A 251 -22.49 -9.49 23.19
C GLY A 251 -22.66 -11.01 23.27
N THR A 252 -22.70 -11.68 22.10
CA THR A 252 -22.79 -13.15 22.03
C THR A 252 -21.48 -13.85 22.36
N ILE A 253 -20.31 -13.27 22.03
CA ILE A 253 -19.00 -13.80 22.44
C ILE A 253 -18.82 -13.74 23.96
N TRP A 254 -19.27 -12.66 24.60
CA TRP A 254 -19.19 -12.51 26.05
C TRP A 254 -20.11 -13.48 26.80
N LEU A 255 -21.37 -13.62 26.35
CA LEU A 255 -22.32 -14.61 26.88
C LEU A 255 -21.86 -16.07 26.65
N LYS A 256 -21.16 -16.35 25.55
CA LYS A 256 -20.65 -17.70 25.24
C LYS A 256 -19.46 -18.10 26.11
N SER A 257 -18.74 -17.13 26.68
CA SER A 257 -17.61 -17.37 27.61
C SER A 257 -18.08 -17.74 29.01
N GLU A 258 -19.24 -17.25 29.47
CA GLU A 258 -19.77 -17.61 30.80
C GLU A 258 -20.53 -18.94 30.80
N MET A 259 -21.17 -19.32 29.69
CA MET A 259 -21.86 -20.62 29.61
C MET A 259 -20.90 -21.83 29.55
N SER A 260 -19.58 -21.61 29.52
CA SER A 260 -18.57 -22.67 29.66
C SER A 260 -18.10 -22.92 31.10
N ASP A 261 -18.56 -22.13 32.07
CA ASP A 261 -18.22 -22.28 33.49
C ASP A 261 -19.34 -22.97 34.28
N GLU A 262 -19.65 -24.23 33.94
CA GLU A 262 -20.26 -25.14 34.92
C GLU A 262 -19.37 -26.38 35.07
N GLU A 263 -18.96 -26.61 36.33
CA GLU A 263 -18.22 -27.75 36.90
C GLU A 263 -16.68 -27.69 36.87
N THR A 264 -16.08 -27.24 37.98
CA THR A 264 -15.22 -28.09 38.83
C THR A 264 -14.86 -27.40 40.15
N GLU A 265 -15.40 -27.93 41.24
CA GLU A 265 -15.05 -27.57 42.62
C GLU A 265 -13.59 -27.91 42.95
N VAL A 266 -12.89 -27.01 43.65
CA VAL A 266 -11.57 -27.25 44.25
C VAL A 266 -11.74 -27.63 45.72
N PRO A 267 -11.22 -28.78 46.20
CA PRO A 267 -11.12 -29.05 47.63
C PRO A 267 -9.69 -28.80 48.14
N GLY A 268 -9.56 -27.79 49.00
CA GLY A 268 -8.43 -27.63 49.91
C GLY A 268 -8.71 -28.17 51.33
N ASN A 269 -7.81 -29.04 51.80
CA ASN A 269 -7.25 -29.13 53.16
C ASN A 269 -7.87 -30.08 54.24
N LYS A 270 -7.18 -31.20 54.54
CA LYS A 270 -6.85 -31.78 55.88
C LYS A 270 -5.93 -33.03 55.75
N PRO A 271 -5.23 -33.49 56.82
CA PRO A 271 -3.77 -33.60 56.85
C PRO A 271 -3.15 -35.01 56.72
N ILE A 272 -1.87 -35.00 56.34
CA ILE A 272 -0.79 -36.01 56.41
C ILE A 272 -1.16 -37.43 56.91
N ARG A 273 -1.05 -38.41 56.00
CA ARG A 273 -0.49 -39.74 56.28
C ARG A 273 0.32 -40.23 55.07
N LEU A 274 1.64 -40.30 55.21
CA LEU A 274 2.52 -41.03 54.27
C LEU A 274 2.38 -42.54 54.49
N PRO A 275 2.23 -43.35 53.43
CA PRO A 275 2.77 -44.70 53.43
C PRO A 275 3.86 -44.83 52.35
N LYS A 276 5.05 -45.15 52.83
CA LYS A 276 6.23 -45.53 52.04
C LYS A 276 5.91 -46.78 51.19
N LYS A 277 5.74 -46.59 49.88
CA LYS A 277 6.17 -47.56 48.86
C LYS A 277 7.00 -46.77 47.86
N ALA A 278 8.23 -47.24 47.68
CA ALA A 278 9.32 -46.59 46.96
C ALA A 278 8.83 -45.68 45.83
N ALA A 279 9.23 -44.41 45.88
CA ALA A 279 9.14 -43.52 44.74
C ALA A 279 9.93 -44.17 43.59
N LYS A 280 9.26 -45.02 42.80
CA LYS A 280 9.63 -45.24 41.41
C LYS A 280 9.70 -43.84 40.85
N VAL A 281 10.92 -43.38 40.58
CA VAL A 281 11.18 -42.09 39.95
C VAL A 281 10.27 -42.06 38.73
N LYS A 282 9.15 -41.35 38.83
CA LYS A 282 8.26 -41.17 37.70
C LYS A 282 9.12 -40.39 36.72
N ASN A 283 9.35 -40.97 35.55
CA ASN A 283 10.09 -40.26 34.53
C ASN A 283 9.25 -39.02 34.18
N LYS A 284 9.66 -37.86 34.70
CA LYS A 284 9.06 -36.56 34.39
C LYS A 284 9.59 -36.04 33.06
N ALA A 285 10.35 -36.85 32.32
CA ALA A 285 10.64 -36.56 30.92
C ALA A 285 9.33 -36.28 30.20
N PRO A 286 9.31 -35.26 29.31
CA PRO A 286 8.14 -34.97 28.51
C PRO A 286 7.70 -36.26 27.80
N ALA A 287 6.42 -36.61 27.95
CA ALA A 287 5.87 -37.76 27.25
C ALA A 287 6.07 -37.56 25.74
N PRO A 288 6.50 -38.60 24.99
CA PRO A 288 6.76 -38.47 23.56
C PRO A 288 5.48 -38.15 22.77
N LEU A 289 4.32 -38.55 23.31
CA LEU A 289 3.00 -38.21 22.79
C LEU A 289 2.27 -37.39 23.86
N GLN A 290 2.03 -36.12 23.56
CA GLN A 290 1.17 -35.27 24.37
C GLN A 290 -0.28 -35.60 24.03
N ILE A 291 -1.08 -35.94 25.03
CA ILE A 291 -2.51 -36.22 24.84
C ILE A 291 -3.16 -34.93 24.37
N THR A 292 -3.72 -34.94 23.16
CA THR A 292 -4.44 -33.80 22.59
C THR A 292 -5.93 -33.92 22.88
N ALA A 293 -6.65 -32.80 22.86
CA ALA A 293 -8.11 -32.79 22.97
C ALA A 293 -8.78 -33.67 21.89
N GLU A 294 -8.18 -33.74 20.69
CA GLU A 294 -8.64 -34.63 19.62
C GLU A 294 -8.59 -36.11 20.03
N GLN A 295 -7.53 -36.55 20.73
CA GLN A 295 -7.39 -37.93 21.17
C GLN A 295 -8.47 -38.29 22.20
N LEU A 296 -8.80 -37.36 23.10
CA LEU A 296 -9.88 -37.53 24.08
C LEU A 296 -11.26 -37.59 23.42
N LEU A 297 -11.53 -36.71 22.44
CA LEU A 297 -12.79 -36.73 21.69
C LEU A 297 -12.93 -38.00 20.84
N ARG A 298 -11.82 -38.50 20.28
CA ARG A 298 -11.79 -39.76 19.54
C ARG A 298 -12.09 -40.95 20.46
N GLU A 299 -11.44 -41.00 21.63
CA GLU A 299 -11.68 -42.06 22.61
C GLU A 299 -13.11 -41.99 23.19
N ALA A 300 -13.64 -40.79 23.42
CA ALA A 300 -15.02 -40.58 23.86
C ALA A 300 -16.02 -41.07 22.81
N LYS A 301 -15.79 -40.78 21.53
CA LYS A 301 -16.61 -41.27 20.42
C LYS A 301 -16.54 -42.79 20.29
N GLU A 302 -15.35 -43.39 20.42
CA GLU A 302 -15.13 -44.84 20.34
C GLU A 302 -15.81 -45.64 21.47
N ARG A 303 -16.15 -44.99 22.59
CA ARG A 303 -16.90 -45.65 23.66
C ARG A 303 -18.35 -45.99 23.29
N GLU A 304 -18.94 -45.30 22.31
CA GLU A 304 -20.28 -45.58 21.75
C GLU A 304 -21.38 -45.89 22.79
N LEU A 305 -21.33 -45.29 24.00
CA LEU A 305 -22.21 -45.65 25.13
C LEU A 305 -23.70 -45.44 24.86
N GLU A 306 -24.03 -44.49 23.98
CA GLU A 306 -25.40 -44.16 23.59
C GLU A 306 -25.90 -44.98 22.39
N LEU A 307 -25.02 -45.74 21.72
CA LEU A 307 -25.40 -46.55 20.58
C LEU A 307 -26.09 -47.83 21.07
N ILE A 308 -27.42 -47.87 20.92
CA ILE A 308 -28.21 -49.07 21.20
C ILE A 308 -27.74 -50.19 20.26
N PRO A 309 -27.42 -51.40 20.77
CA PRO A 309 -27.00 -52.49 19.90
C PRO A 309 -28.12 -52.81 18.88
N PRO A 310 -27.76 -53.10 17.61
CA PRO A 310 -28.76 -53.44 16.61
C PRO A 310 -29.54 -54.68 17.05
N ALA A 311 -30.84 -54.69 16.76
CA ALA A 311 -31.69 -55.84 17.08
C ALA A 311 -31.13 -57.13 16.43
N PRO A 312 -31.23 -58.29 17.10
CA PRO A 312 -30.73 -59.55 16.56
C PRO A 312 -31.42 -59.87 15.23
N LYS A 313 -30.66 -60.32 14.23
CA LYS A 313 -31.17 -60.70 12.91
C LYS A 313 -32.01 -61.99 13.04
N THR A 314 -33.32 -61.85 13.17
CA THR A 314 -34.28 -62.97 13.15
C THR A 314 -34.60 -63.37 11.71
N LYS A 315 -34.40 -64.64 11.35
CA LYS A 315 -34.88 -65.18 10.07
C LYS A 315 -36.35 -65.52 10.20
N ILE A 316 -37.17 -65.01 9.29
CA ILE A 316 -38.61 -65.28 9.24
C ILE A 316 -38.80 -66.60 8.49
N THR A 317 -39.36 -67.64 9.12
CA THR A 317 -39.56 -68.96 8.49
C THR A 317 -40.99 -69.17 8.04
N ASP A 318 -41.96 -68.71 8.84
CA ASP A 318 -43.38 -69.01 8.61
C ASP A 318 -44.18 -67.80 8.11
N PRO A 319 -45.25 -68.00 7.33
CA PRO A 319 -46.13 -66.91 6.89
C PRO A 319 -46.83 -66.22 8.05
N ASP A 320 -47.03 -66.92 9.18
CA ASP A 320 -47.63 -66.33 10.38
C ASP A 320 -46.63 -65.46 11.15
N GLU A 321 -45.35 -65.82 11.18
CA GLU A 321 -44.28 -64.96 11.68
C GLU A 321 -44.11 -63.70 10.80
N LEU A 322 -44.24 -63.84 9.48
CA LEU A 322 -44.23 -62.71 8.56
C LEU A 322 -45.39 -61.76 8.85
N LYS A 323 -46.60 -62.28 9.08
CA LYS A 323 -47.77 -61.46 9.46
C LYS A 323 -47.57 -60.78 10.80
N GLU A 324 -46.96 -61.44 11.78
CA GLU A 324 -46.65 -60.84 13.07
C GLU A 324 -45.63 -59.70 12.94
N TYR A 325 -44.56 -59.91 12.17
CA TYR A 325 -43.60 -58.86 11.84
C TYR A 325 -44.28 -57.67 11.16
N GLN A 326 -45.11 -57.93 10.15
CA GLN A 326 -45.88 -56.88 9.47
C GLN A 326 -46.83 -56.15 10.43
N ARG A 327 -47.52 -56.87 11.32
CA ARG A 327 -48.44 -56.29 12.31
C ARG A 327 -47.69 -55.39 13.28
N LYS A 328 -46.53 -55.83 13.78
CA LYS A 328 -45.68 -55.04 14.68
C LYS A 328 -45.20 -53.77 13.99
N LYS A 329 -44.70 -53.87 12.77
CA LYS A 329 -44.24 -52.72 11.98
C LYS A 329 -45.36 -51.75 11.62
N ARG A 330 -46.52 -52.25 11.20
CA ARG A 330 -47.70 -51.42 10.96
C ARG A 330 -48.13 -50.67 12.22
N LYS A 331 -48.13 -51.34 13.37
CA LYS A 331 -48.43 -50.69 14.65
C LYS A 331 -47.41 -49.60 14.97
N GLU A 332 -46.11 -49.86 14.79
CA GLU A 332 -45.05 -48.84 14.96
C GLU A 332 -45.29 -47.61 14.07
N PHE A 333 -45.62 -47.82 12.79
CA PHE A 333 -45.88 -46.71 11.85
C PHE A 333 -47.20 -45.98 12.15
N GLU A 334 -48.30 -46.69 12.42
CA GLU A 334 -49.60 -46.09 12.74
C GLU A 334 -49.58 -45.36 14.08
N ASP A 335 -48.87 -45.87 15.08
CA ASP A 335 -48.65 -45.16 16.35
C ASP A 335 -47.76 -43.92 16.13
N GLY A 336 -46.76 -44.01 15.25
CA GLY A 336 -45.93 -42.87 14.84
C GLY A 336 -46.73 -41.79 14.10
N ILE A 337 -47.66 -42.19 13.23
CA ILE A 337 -48.58 -41.29 12.53
C ILE A 337 -49.61 -40.70 13.49
N ARG A 338 -50.13 -41.49 14.45
CA ARG A 338 -51.08 -41.01 15.45
C ARG A 338 -50.44 -39.97 16.38
N LYS A 339 -49.18 -40.17 16.77
CA LYS A 339 -48.41 -39.20 17.55
C LYS A 339 -48.11 -37.94 16.73
N ASN A 340 -47.63 -38.11 15.50
CA ASN A 340 -47.17 -37.02 14.64
C ASN A 340 -47.91 -37.03 13.30
N ARG A 341 -49.18 -36.60 13.29
CA ARG A 341 -50.04 -36.66 12.09
C ARG A 341 -49.54 -35.80 10.93
N MET A 342 -48.98 -34.63 11.23
CA MET A 342 -48.51 -33.66 10.22
C MET A 342 -47.17 -34.05 9.58
N GLN A 343 -46.37 -34.91 10.23
CA GLN A 343 -45.03 -35.22 9.76
C GLN A 343 -45.08 -36.19 8.57
N LEU A 344 -45.01 -35.65 7.35
CA LEU A 344 -45.10 -36.40 6.10
C LEU A 344 -44.00 -37.46 5.92
N ALA A 345 -42.85 -37.29 6.58
CA ALA A 345 -41.79 -38.29 6.56
C ALA A 345 -42.25 -39.66 7.11
N ASN A 346 -43.15 -39.68 8.10
CA ASN A 346 -43.68 -40.93 8.65
C ASN A 346 -44.61 -41.61 7.65
N TRP A 347 -45.46 -40.83 6.98
CA TRP A 347 -46.33 -41.31 5.91
C TRP A 347 -45.54 -41.87 4.72
N ILE A 348 -44.50 -41.17 4.28
CA ILE A 348 -43.64 -41.60 3.16
C ILE A 348 -42.87 -42.87 3.55
N LYS A 349 -42.28 -42.94 4.75
CA LYS A 349 -41.60 -44.15 5.24
C LYS A 349 -42.56 -45.34 5.31
N TYR A 350 -43.78 -45.11 5.78
CA TYR A 350 -44.78 -46.17 5.86
C TYR A 350 -45.23 -46.63 4.46
N GLY A 351 -45.49 -45.71 3.54
CA GLY A 351 -45.84 -46.02 2.15
C GLY A 351 -44.72 -46.78 1.41
N LYS A 352 -43.46 -46.38 1.56
CA LYS A 352 -42.30 -47.10 0.99
C LYS A 352 -42.11 -48.49 1.60
N TRP A 353 -42.46 -48.66 2.87
CA TRP A 353 -42.37 -49.96 3.52
C TRP A 353 -43.46 -50.92 3.01
N GLU A 354 -44.71 -50.48 2.88
CA GLU A 354 -45.77 -51.32 2.25
C GLU A 354 -45.46 -51.61 0.78
N GLU A 355 -44.82 -50.69 0.06
CA GLU A 355 -44.28 -50.93 -1.28
C GLU A 355 -43.24 -52.06 -1.27
N SER A 356 -42.29 -52.06 -0.33
CA SER A 356 -41.26 -53.10 -0.23
C SER A 356 -41.83 -54.51 0.02
N ILE A 357 -43.03 -54.59 0.57
CA ILE A 357 -43.77 -55.84 0.80
C ILE A 357 -44.53 -56.28 -0.46
N GLY A 358 -44.81 -55.35 -1.38
CA GLY A 358 -45.65 -55.57 -2.56
C GLY A 358 -47.15 -55.38 -2.31
N GLU A 359 -47.56 -54.91 -1.13
CA GLU A 359 -48.96 -54.60 -0.81
C GLU A 359 -49.37 -53.21 -1.33
N ILE A 360 -49.42 -53.08 -2.65
CA ILE A 360 -49.64 -51.81 -3.36
C ILE A 360 -50.97 -51.16 -2.96
N GLN A 361 -52.04 -51.94 -2.77
CA GLN A 361 -53.35 -51.39 -2.42
C GLN A 361 -53.36 -50.70 -1.04
N ARG A 362 -52.57 -51.20 -0.09
CA ARG A 362 -52.40 -50.54 1.21
C ARG A 362 -51.51 -49.32 1.08
N ALA A 363 -50.42 -49.41 0.31
CA ALA A 363 -49.58 -48.25 0.02
C ALA A 363 -50.40 -47.09 -0.59
N ARG A 364 -51.32 -47.38 -1.53
CA ARG A 364 -52.30 -46.40 -2.06
C ARG A 364 -53.14 -45.77 -0.97
N SER A 365 -53.73 -46.59 -0.09
CA SER A 365 -54.52 -46.08 1.02
C SER A 365 -53.71 -45.19 1.96
N VAL A 366 -52.44 -45.53 2.23
CA VAL A 366 -51.53 -44.72 3.04
C VAL A 366 -51.22 -43.39 2.36
N PHE A 367 -50.93 -43.38 1.06
CA PHE A 367 -50.67 -42.16 0.32
C PHE A 367 -51.90 -41.28 0.17
N GLU A 368 -53.09 -41.83 -0.13
CA GLU A 368 -54.33 -41.05 -0.16
C GLU A 368 -54.66 -40.45 1.20
N ARG A 369 -54.51 -41.22 2.29
CA ARG A 369 -54.62 -40.68 3.67
C ARG A 369 -53.60 -39.59 3.96
N ALA A 370 -52.39 -39.69 3.41
CA ALA A 370 -51.37 -38.65 3.55
C ALA A 370 -51.74 -37.38 2.76
N LEU A 371 -52.35 -37.53 1.58
CA LEU A 371 -52.87 -36.43 0.77
C LEU A 371 -54.09 -35.77 1.43
N ASP A 372 -54.95 -36.52 2.11
CA ASP A 372 -56.05 -35.97 2.92
C ASP A 372 -55.54 -35.07 4.07
N VAL A 373 -54.33 -35.37 4.58
CA VAL A 373 -53.67 -34.55 5.61
C VAL A 373 -53.03 -33.31 4.99
N ASP A 374 -52.22 -33.47 3.95
CA ASP A 374 -51.60 -32.36 3.23
C ASP A 374 -51.51 -32.65 1.73
N HIS A 375 -52.52 -32.17 1.01
CA HIS A 375 -52.59 -32.28 -0.45
C HIS A 375 -51.66 -31.29 -1.17
N ARG A 376 -51.02 -30.33 -0.47
CA ARG A 376 -50.11 -29.35 -1.08
C ARG A 376 -48.66 -29.83 -1.12
N SER A 377 -48.36 -30.91 -0.43
CA SER A 377 -46.99 -31.43 -0.37
C SER A 377 -46.59 -32.11 -1.67
N ILE A 378 -45.64 -31.48 -2.39
CA ILE A 378 -45.11 -32.00 -3.64
C ILE A 378 -44.44 -33.37 -3.44
N SER A 379 -43.73 -33.55 -2.33
CA SER A 379 -43.00 -34.80 -2.06
C SER A 379 -43.91 -36.01 -2.01
N VAL A 380 -45.09 -35.89 -1.37
CA VAL A 380 -46.04 -37.01 -1.24
C VAL A 380 -46.60 -37.42 -2.60
N TRP A 381 -47.03 -36.45 -3.42
CA TRP A 381 -47.50 -36.72 -4.78
C TRP A 381 -46.43 -37.38 -5.65
N LEU A 382 -45.18 -36.89 -5.58
CA LEU A 382 -44.08 -37.48 -6.36
C LEU A 382 -43.79 -38.91 -5.91
N GLN A 383 -43.72 -39.18 -4.60
CA GLN A 383 -43.48 -40.53 -4.08
C GLN A 383 -44.64 -41.47 -4.40
N TYR A 384 -45.87 -40.98 -4.38
CA TYR A 384 -47.04 -41.77 -4.75
C TYR A 384 -47.03 -42.13 -6.24
N ALA A 385 -46.81 -41.15 -7.11
CA ALA A 385 -46.70 -41.39 -8.55
C ALA A 385 -45.49 -42.27 -8.92
N GLU A 386 -44.34 -42.08 -8.27
CA GLU A 386 -43.15 -42.93 -8.45
C GLU A 386 -43.37 -44.38 -8.00
N MET A 387 -44.18 -44.60 -6.96
CA MET A 387 -44.56 -45.93 -6.52
C MET A 387 -45.41 -46.63 -7.61
N GLU A 388 -46.42 -45.94 -8.15
CA GLU A 388 -47.25 -46.49 -9.24
C GLU A 388 -46.42 -46.76 -10.52
N MET A 389 -45.46 -45.88 -10.84
CA MET A 389 -44.52 -46.09 -11.95
C MET A 389 -43.65 -47.33 -11.75
N ARG A 390 -43.05 -47.50 -10.55
CA ARG A 390 -42.23 -48.68 -10.23
C ARG A 390 -43.04 -49.98 -10.27
N CYS A 391 -44.29 -49.92 -9.84
CA CYS A 391 -45.23 -51.04 -9.89
C CYS A 391 -45.85 -51.30 -11.27
N LYS A 392 -45.42 -50.55 -12.31
CA LYS A 392 -45.89 -50.65 -13.71
C LYS A 392 -47.39 -50.36 -13.89
N GLN A 393 -48.01 -49.63 -12.96
CA GLN A 393 -49.42 -49.25 -13.02
C GLN A 393 -49.58 -47.89 -13.69
N ILE A 394 -49.37 -47.86 -15.02
CA ILE A 394 -49.29 -46.60 -15.80
C ILE A 394 -50.58 -45.78 -15.74
N ASN A 395 -51.76 -46.41 -15.87
CA ASN A 395 -53.03 -45.68 -15.85
C ASN A 395 -53.31 -45.04 -14.49
N HIS A 396 -52.91 -45.69 -13.39
CA HIS A 396 -53.01 -45.10 -12.06
C HIS A 396 -52.03 -43.94 -11.91
N ALA A 397 -50.78 -44.10 -12.36
CA ALA A 397 -49.81 -43.01 -12.38
C ALA A 397 -50.31 -41.79 -13.18
N ARG A 398 -50.94 -41.99 -14.36
CA ARG A 398 -51.59 -40.93 -15.15
C ARG A 398 -52.66 -40.21 -14.36
N ASN A 399 -53.57 -40.94 -13.72
CA ASN A 399 -54.64 -40.35 -12.91
C ASN A 399 -54.07 -39.56 -11.73
N VAL A 400 -53.00 -40.05 -11.09
CA VAL A 400 -52.33 -39.35 -9.98
C VAL A 400 -51.65 -38.07 -10.47
N PHE A 401 -50.92 -38.11 -11.60
CA PHE A 401 -50.30 -36.92 -12.18
C PHE A 401 -51.33 -35.91 -12.68
N ASP A 402 -52.41 -36.35 -13.33
CA ASP A 402 -53.47 -35.46 -13.82
C ASP A 402 -54.21 -34.78 -12.65
N ARG A 403 -54.46 -35.51 -11.55
CA ARG A 403 -54.93 -34.91 -10.29
C ARG A 403 -53.92 -33.92 -9.73
N ALA A 404 -52.63 -34.27 -9.70
CA ALA A 404 -51.58 -33.42 -9.15
C ALA A 404 -51.45 -32.08 -9.90
N ILE A 405 -51.44 -32.09 -11.24
CA ILE A 405 -51.37 -30.86 -12.06
C ILE A 405 -52.65 -30.03 -11.94
N THR A 406 -53.80 -30.67 -11.74
CA THR A 406 -55.08 -29.95 -11.56
C THR A 406 -55.15 -29.24 -10.22
N ILE A 407 -54.68 -29.88 -9.15
CA ILE A 407 -54.67 -29.29 -7.80
C ILE A 407 -53.55 -28.27 -7.65
N MET A 408 -52.38 -28.53 -8.27
CA MET A 408 -51.18 -27.69 -8.17
C MET A 408 -50.56 -27.42 -9.55
N PRO A 409 -51.18 -26.55 -10.36
CA PRO A 409 -50.67 -26.24 -11.71
C PRO A 409 -49.34 -25.45 -11.69
N ARG A 410 -49.04 -24.73 -10.60
CA ARG A 410 -47.77 -23.97 -10.49
C ARG A 410 -46.55 -24.83 -10.20
N ALA A 411 -46.75 -26.09 -9.79
CA ALA A 411 -45.64 -26.96 -9.43
C ALA A 411 -45.03 -27.60 -10.70
N THR A 412 -44.01 -26.95 -11.25
CA THR A 412 -43.25 -27.37 -12.45
C THR A 412 -42.77 -28.83 -12.39
N GLN A 413 -42.46 -29.35 -11.20
CA GLN A 413 -41.96 -30.71 -11.03
C GLN A 413 -42.95 -31.79 -11.49
N PHE A 414 -44.27 -31.56 -11.34
CA PHE A 414 -45.28 -32.51 -11.80
C PHE A 414 -45.35 -32.54 -13.32
N TRP A 415 -45.39 -31.37 -13.95
CA TRP A 415 -45.41 -31.25 -15.41
C TRP A 415 -44.22 -31.93 -16.05
N LEU A 416 -43.01 -31.69 -15.53
CA LEU A 416 -41.78 -32.31 -16.04
C LEU A 416 -41.77 -33.83 -15.88
N LYS A 417 -42.16 -34.36 -14.71
CA LYS A 417 -42.20 -35.81 -14.52
C LYS A 417 -43.32 -36.46 -15.33
N TYR A 418 -44.44 -35.78 -15.49
CA TYR A 418 -45.56 -36.29 -16.26
C TYR A 418 -45.25 -36.30 -17.77
N SER A 419 -44.68 -35.22 -18.31
CA SER A 419 -44.21 -35.17 -19.69
C SER A 419 -43.10 -36.18 -19.95
N TYR A 420 -42.16 -36.33 -19.02
CA TYR A 420 -41.09 -37.32 -19.11
C TYR A 420 -41.65 -38.75 -19.08
N MET A 421 -42.65 -39.02 -18.24
CA MET A 421 -43.31 -40.33 -18.21
C MET A 421 -43.96 -40.66 -19.56
N GLU A 422 -44.73 -39.74 -20.15
CA GLU A 422 -45.34 -39.97 -21.47
C GLU A 422 -44.29 -40.09 -22.59
N GLU A 423 -43.17 -39.37 -22.49
CA GLU A 423 -42.04 -39.51 -23.41
C GLU A 423 -41.38 -40.89 -23.32
N VAL A 424 -41.18 -41.42 -22.11
CA VAL A 424 -40.65 -42.78 -21.89
C VAL A 424 -41.61 -43.87 -22.39
N ILE A 425 -42.93 -43.59 -22.34
CA ILE A 425 -43.97 -44.47 -22.90
C ILE A 425 -44.07 -44.32 -24.44
N GLU A 426 -43.32 -43.39 -25.04
CA GLU A 426 -43.36 -43.02 -26.46
C GLU A 426 -44.72 -42.47 -26.94
N ASN A 427 -45.55 -41.97 -26.02
CA ASN A 427 -46.80 -41.30 -26.35
C ASN A 427 -46.56 -39.81 -26.65
N ILE A 428 -45.95 -39.54 -27.80
CA ILE A 428 -45.59 -38.18 -28.25
C ILE A 428 -46.82 -37.25 -28.31
N PRO A 429 -47.99 -37.65 -28.85
CA PRO A 429 -49.17 -36.80 -28.84
C PRO A 429 -49.66 -36.46 -27.43
N GLY A 430 -49.62 -37.41 -26.51
CA GLY A 430 -49.98 -37.20 -25.10
C GLY A 430 -49.02 -36.23 -24.41
N ALA A 431 -47.70 -36.40 -24.61
CA ALA A 431 -46.70 -35.48 -24.09
C ALA A 431 -46.92 -34.03 -24.61
N ARG A 432 -47.23 -33.88 -25.90
CA ARG A 432 -47.57 -32.57 -26.49
C ARG A 432 -48.81 -31.96 -25.86
N GLN A 433 -49.87 -32.75 -25.66
CA GLN A 433 -51.08 -32.25 -25.00
C GLN A 433 -50.80 -31.76 -23.57
N ILE A 434 -49.90 -32.43 -22.84
CA ILE A 434 -49.47 -32.00 -21.51
C ILE A 434 -48.69 -30.68 -21.61
N PHE A 435 -47.76 -30.55 -22.55
CA PHE A 435 -47.02 -29.30 -22.75
C PHE A 435 -47.93 -28.13 -23.15
N GLU A 436 -48.91 -28.34 -24.03
CA GLU A 436 -49.88 -27.32 -24.40
C GLU A 436 -50.73 -26.87 -23.20
N ARG A 437 -51.27 -27.83 -22.42
CA ARG A 437 -51.95 -27.54 -21.16
C ARG A 437 -51.05 -26.81 -20.17
N TRP A 438 -49.76 -27.11 -20.16
CA TRP A 438 -48.80 -26.46 -19.27
C TRP A 438 -48.57 -25.00 -19.69
N ILE A 439 -48.48 -24.75 -20.99
CA ILE A 439 -48.25 -23.42 -21.57
C ILE A 439 -49.42 -22.47 -21.32
N GLU A 440 -50.66 -22.97 -21.26
CA GLU A 440 -51.84 -22.19 -20.87
C GLU A 440 -51.69 -21.50 -19.51
N TRP A 441 -50.86 -22.03 -18.61
CA TRP A 441 -50.58 -21.45 -17.29
C TRP A 441 -49.44 -20.42 -17.28
N GLU A 442 -48.89 -20.08 -18.45
CA GLU A 442 -47.77 -19.14 -18.60
C GLU A 442 -46.58 -19.47 -17.66
N PRO A 443 -46.00 -20.68 -17.78
CA PRO A 443 -44.99 -21.16 -16.84
C PRO A 443 -43.65 -20.40 -17.01
N PRO A 444 -42.73 -20.52 -16.03
CA PRO A 444 -41.43 -19.85 -16.09
C PRO A 444 -40.59 -20.32 -17.28
N GLU A 445 -39.59 -19.53 -17.66
CA GLU A 445 -38.73 -19.76 -18.83
C GLU A 445 -38.26 -21.22 -19.02
N GLN A 446 -37.86 -21.88 -17.93
CA GLN A 446 -37.36 -23.25 -17.98
C GLN A 446 -38.37 -24.22 -18.62
N ALA A 447 -39.67 -24.01 -18.39
CA ALA A 447 -40.74 -24.83 -18.96
C ALA A 447 -40.78 -24.74 -20.48
N TRP A 448 -40.74 -23.52 -21.00
CA TRP A 448 -40.70 -23.23 -22.43
C TRP A 448 -39.46 -23.84 -23.07
N GLN A 449 -38.29 -23.70 -22.44
CA GLN A 449 -37.07 -24.34 -22.93
C GLN A 449 -37.19 -25.87 -22.96
N THR A 450 -37.80 -26.49 -21.95
CA THR A 450 -38.01 -27.95 -21.96
C THR A 450 -38.92 -28.39 -23.10
N TYR A 451 -39.95 -27.61 -23.43
CA TYR A 451 -40.83 -27.92 -24.55
C TYR A 451 -40.16 -27.69 -25.92
N ILE A 452 -39.39 -26.61 -26.06
CA ILE A 452 -38.56 -26.36 -27.24
C ILE A 452 -37.55 -27.50 -27.44
N ASN A 453 -36.88 -27.91 -26.37
CA ASN A 453 -35.93 -29.02 -26.42
C ASN A 453 -36.62 -30.35 -26.75
N PHE A 454 -37.88 -30.53 -26.33
CA PHE A 454 -38.70 -31.69 -26.71
C PHE A 454 -38.98 -31.70 -28.22
N GLU A 455 -39.46 -30.61 -28.81
CA GLU A 455 -39.71 -30.57 -30.27
C GLU A 455 -38.40 -30.65 -31.07
N LEU A 456 -37.29 -30.12 -30.55
CA LEU A 456 -35.95 -30.28 -31.13
C LEU A 456 -35.47 -31.74 -31.15
N ARG A 457 -35.76 -32.54 -30.11
CA ARG A 457 -35.43 -33.98 -30.09
C ARG A 457 -36.11 -34.73 -31.24
N TYR A 458 -37.33 -34.33 -31.60
CA TYR A 458 -38.09 -34.91 -32.70
C TYR A 458 -37.90 -34.21 -34.06
N LYS A 459 -36.99 -33.21 -34.14
CA LYS A 459 -36.68 -32.44 -35.35
C LYS A 459 -37.86 -31.63 -35.93
N GLU A 460 -38.84 -31.28 -35.10
CA GLU A 460 -39.98 -30.45 -35.50
C GLU A 460 -39.64 -28.95 -35.35
N ILE A 461 -38.85 -28.42 -36.29
CA ILE A 461 -38.29 -27.06 -36.21
C ILE A 461 -39.39 -25.99 -36.31
N ASP A 462 -40.40 -26.18 -37.16
CA ASP A 462 -41.47 -25.20 -37.37
C ASP A 462 -42.39 -25.07 -36.14
N ARG A 463 -42.62 -26.19 -35.44
CA ARG A 463 -43.33 -26.18 -34.15
C ARG A 463 -42.50 -25.51 -33.08
N ALA A 464 -41.21 -25.85 -32.98
CA ALA A 464 -40.30 -25.18 -32.05
C ALA A 464 -40.27 -23.65 -32.29
N ARG A 465 -40.31 -23.20 -33.55
CA ARG A 465 -40.45 -21.77 -33.90
C ARG A 465 -41.76 -21.18 -33.41
N SER A 466 -42.88 -21.87 -33.61
CA SER A 466 -44.20 -21.44 -33.12
C SER A 466 -44.22 -21.33 -31.60
N VAL A 467 -43.54 -22.24 -30.91
CA VAL A 467 -43.36 -22.20 -29.45
C VAL A 467 -42.50 -21.01 -29.04
N TYR A 468 -41.39 -20.74 -29.73
CA TYR A 468 -40.58 -19.55 -29.47
C TYR A 468 -41.35 -18.24 -29.68
N GLN A 469 -42.19 -18.14 -30.71
CA GLN A 469 -43.03 -16.95 -30.92
C GLN A 469 -44.01 -16.75 -29.77
N ARG A 470 -44.71 -17.81 -29.34
CA ARG A 470 -45.56 -17.77 -28.14
C ARG A 470 -44.77 -17.43 -26.88
N PHE A 471 -43.57 -17.98 -26.73
CA PHE A 471 -42.67 -17.70 -25.62
C PHE A 471 -42.28 -16.22 -25.55
N LEU A 472 -42.02 -15.58 -26.70
CA LEU A 472 -41.72 -14.16 -26.78
C LEU A 472 -42.95 -13.28 -26.52
N HIS A 473 -44.15 -13.72 -26.88
CA HIS A 473 -45.37 -12.99 -26.51
C HIS A 473 -45.61 -12.96 -25.00
N VAL A 474 -45.34 -14.08 -24.31
CA VAL A 474 -45.57 -14.19 -22.85
C VAL A 474 -44.40 -13.57 -22.05
N HIS A 475 -43.16 -13.87 -22.44
CA HIS A 475 -41.93 -13.46 -21.72
C HIS A 475 -41.08 -12.46 -22.52
N GLY A 476 -41.72 -11.59 -23.30
CA GLY A 476 -41.06 -10.64 -24.20
C GLY A 476 -40.27 -9.53 -23.52
N ILE A 477 -40.53 -9.27 -22.24
CA ILE A 477 -39.85 -8.25 -21.43
C ILE A 477 -38.37 -8.61 -21.22
N ASN A 478 -38.03 -9.91 -21.17
CA ASN A 478 -36.65 -10.33 -20.98
C ASN A 478 -35.90 -10.42 -22.31
N VAL A 479 -34.90 -9.56 -22.45
CA VAL A 479 -34.00 -9.50 -23.62
C VAL A 479 -33.26 -10.80 -23.90
N GLN A 480 -32.93 -11.58 -22.87
CA GLN A 480 -32.23 -12.85 -23.08
C GLN A 480 -33.04 -13.85 -23.91
N ASN A 481 -34.37 -13.76 -23.87
CA ASN A 481 -35.27 -14.65 -24.61
C ASN A 481 -35.22 -14.36 -26.11
N TRP A 482 -35.17 -13.09 -26.50
CA TRP A 482 -34.96 -12.67 -27.88
C TRP A 482 -33.62 -13.15 -28.43
N ILE A 483 -32.55 -13.03 -27.64
CA ILE A 483 -31.23 -13.52 -28.01
C ILE A 483 -31.23 -15.05 -28.16
N LYS A 484 -31.91 -15.79 -27.27
CA LYS A 484 -32.06 -17.24 -27.37
C LYS A 484 -32.81 -17.65 -28.63
N TYR A 485 -33.89 -16.95 -28.98
CA TYR A 485 -34.63 -17.18 -30.21
C TYR A 485 -33.79 -16.89 -31.46
N ALA A 486 -33.08 -15.76 -31.48
CA ALA A 486 -32.22 -15.40 -32.60
C ALA A 486 -31.05 -16.40 -32.78
N LYS A 487 -30.42 -16.85 -31.68
CA LYS A 487 -29.41 -17.91 -31.70
C LYS A 487 -29.98 -19.25 -32.16
N PHE A 488 -31.25 -19.55 -31.89
CA PHE A 488 -31.92 -20.75 -32.37
C PHE A 488 -32.08 -20.73 -33.91
N GLU A 489 -32.57 -19.62 -34.47
CA GLU A 489 -32.68 -19.47 -35.94
C GLU A 489 -31.30 -19.47 -36.60
N GLU A 490 -30.28 -18.90 -35.96
CA GLU A 490 -28.89 -18.93 -36.42
C GLU A 490 -28.32 -20.36 -36.47
N ARG A 491 -28.51 -21.17 -35.42
CA ARG A 491 -28.07 -22.57 -35.38
C ARG A 491 -28.73 -23.42 -36.47
N ASN A 492 -29.94 -23.08 -36.85
CA ASN A 492 -30.69 -23.76 -37.90
C ASN A 492 -30.40 -23.22 -39.31
N GLY A 493 -29.55 -22.18 -39.43
CA GLY A 493 -29.16 -21.58 -40.72
C GLY A 493 -30.17 -20.62 -41.33
N TYR A 494 -31.25 -20.26 -40.64
CA TYR A 494 -32.26 -19.31 -41.13
C TYR A 494 -31.86 -17.86 -40.82
N VAL A 495 -30.85 -17.36 -41.55
CA VAL A 495 -30.28 -16.02 -41.36
C VAL A 495 -31.32 -14.90 -41.51
N GLY A 496 -32.20 -15.00 -42.51
CA GLY A 496 -33.26 -14.01 -42.73
C GLY A 496 -34.24 -13.92 -41.55
N ASN A 497 -34.62 -15.07 -40.99
CA ASN A 497 -35.50 -15.11 -39.83
C ASN A 497 -34.80 -14.65 -38.55
N ALA A 498 -33.51 -14.94 -38.39
CA ALA A 498 -32.70 -14.45 -37.28
C ALA A 498 -32.58 -12.92 -37.30
N ARG A 499 -32.38 -12.32 -38.48
CA ARG A 499 -32.38 -10.86 -38.65
C ARG A 499 -33.75 -10.27 -38.34
N ALA A 500 -34.83 -10.85 -38.87
CA ALA A 500 -36.20 -10.44 -38.56
C ALA A 500 -36.54 -10.62 -37.06
N ALA A 501 -35.88 -11.52 -36.35
CA ALA A 501 -36.03 -11.68 -34.89
C ALA A 501 -35.35 -10.54 -34.13
N TYR A 502 -34.15 -10.12 -34.55
CA TYR A 502 -33.47 -8.96 -33.97
C TYR A 502 -34.19 -7.65 -34.31
N GLU A 503 -34.67 -7.47 -35.54
CA GLU A 503 -35.45 -6.29 -35.95
C GLU A 503 -36.75 -6.18 -35.14
N ARG A 504 -37.50 -7.28 -34.99
CA ARG A 504 -38.68 -7.33 -34.12
C ARG A 504 -38.35 -7.08 -32.65
N ALA A 505 -37.19 -7.53 -32.17
CA ALA A 505 -36.76 -7.23 -30.81
C ALA A 505 -36.55 -5.72 -30.63
N MET A 506 -35.87 -5.07 -31.59
CA MET A 506 -35.66 -3.62 -31.56
C MET A 506 -36.98 -2.84 -31.62
N GLU A 507 -37.91 -3.25 -32.48
CA GLU A 507 -39.25 -2.65 -32.57
C GLU A 507 -40.05 -2.82 -31.26
N TYR A 508 -39.95 -4.00 -30.63
CA TYR A 508 -40.66 -4.30 -29.39
C TYR A 508 -40.15 -3.51 -28.18
N PHE A 509 -38.83 -3.34 -28.04
CA PHE A 509 -38.26 -2.60 -26.91
C PHE A 509 -38.38 -1.07 -27.07
N GLY A 510 -38.58 -0.55 -28.28
CA GLY A 510 -38.66 0.89 -28.55
C GLY A 510 -37.41 1.64 -28.13
N GLU A 511 -37.44 2.98 -28.11
CA GLU A 511 -36.28 3.81 -27.73
C GLU A 511 -36.02 3.82 -26.20
N GLU A 512 -37.05 3.59 -25.38
CA GLU A 512 -36.95 3.70 -23.91
C GLU A 512 -36.46 2.40 -23.22
N GLY A 513 -36.53 1.25 -23.90
CA GLY A 513 -36.26 -0.07 -23.32
C GLY A 513 -35.06 -0.83 -23.90
N ILE A 514 -34.25 -0.19 -24.76
CA ILE A 514 -33.14 -0.87 -25.44
C ILE A 514 -32.11 -1.31 -24.40
N ASN A 515 -31.83 -2.63 -24.37
CA ASN A 515 -30.68 -3.15 -23.63
C ASN A 515 -29.50 -3.36 -24.57
N GLU A 516 -28.33 -2.94 -24.10
CA GLU A 516 -27.00 -3.12 -24.70
C GLU A 516 -26.76 -4.54 -25.21
N THR A 517 -27.22 -5.54 -24.46
CA THR A 517 -27.01 -6.95 -24.82
C THR A 517 -27.70 -7.36 -26.12
N VAL A 518 -28.84 -6.75 -26.50
CA VAL A 518 -29.47 -6.99 -27.82
C VAL A 518 -28.63 -6.39 -28.93
N LEU A 519 -28.22 -5.12 -28.76
CA LEU A 519 -27.45 -4.39 -29.76
C LEU A 519 -26.10 -5.06 -30.01
N VAL A 520 -25.40 -5.45 -28.95
CA VAL A 520 -24.14 -6.19 -29.05
C VAL A 520 -24.38 -7.55 -29.71
N ALA A 521 -25.41 -8.30 -29.33
CA ALA A 521 -25.71 -9.58 -29.94
C ALA A 521 -26.06 -9.44 -31.43
N PHE A 522 -26.77 -8.38 -31.81
CA PHE A 522 -27.16 -8.09 -33.18
C PHE A 522 -25.96 -7.63 -34.03
N ALA A 523 -25.11 -6.76 -33.49
CA ALA A 523 -23.88 -6.33 -34.16
C ALA A 523 -22.89 -7.50 -34.35
N LEU A 524 -22.74 -8.36 -33.34
CA LEU A 524 -21.94 -9.59 -33.46
C LEU A 524 -22.56 -10.58 -34.46
N PHE A 525 -23.88 -10.60 -34.60
CA PHE A 525 -24.55 -11.41 -35.62
C PHE A 525 -24.23 -10.88 -37.02
N GLU A 526 -24.31 -9.58 -37.26
CA GLU A 526 -23.94 -8.99 -38.56
C GLU A 526 -22.42 -9.10 -38.83
N GLU A 527 -21.55 -9.09 -37.80
CA GLU A 527 -20.13 -9.44 -37.92
C GLU A 527 -19.96 -10.87 -38.47
N ARG A 528 -20.75 -11.84 -37.99
CA ARG A 528 -20.73 -13.21 -38.51
C ARG A 528 -21.29 -13.31 -39.93
N GLN A 529 -22.21 -12.44 -40.31
CA GLN A 529 -22.74 -12.34 -41.67
C GLN A 529 -21.86 -11.51 -42.63
N LYS A 530 -20.76 -10.93 -42.14
CA LYS A 530 -19.81 -10.06 -42.88
C LYS A 530 -20.37 -8.70 -43.30
N GLU A 531 -21.48 -8.26 -42.71
CA GLU A 531 -22.08 -6.95 -42.96
C GLU A 531 -21.52 -5.91 -41.98
N HIS A 532 -20.25 -5.55 -42.15
CA HIS A 532 -19.51 -4.67 -41.24
C HIS A 532 -20.06 -3.24 -41.19
N GLU A 533 -20.59 -2.74 -42.30
CA GLU A 533 -21.20 -1.40 -42.38
C GLU A 533 -22.51 -1.34 -41.56
N ARG A 534 -23.31 -2.41 -41.62
CA ARG A 534 -24.52 -2.52 -40.81
C ARG A 534 -24.18 -2.67 -39.33
N ALA A 535 -23.15 -3.45 -38.99
CA ALA A 535 -22.64 -3.54 -37.61
C ALA A 535 -22.21 -2.17 -37.07
N ARG A 536 -21.52 -1.35 -37.87
CA ARG A 536 -21.16 0.04 -37.51
C ARG A 536 -22.38 0.91 -37.27
N ALA A 537 -23.38 0.84 -38.14
CA ALA A 537 -24.62 1.59 -37.98
C ALA A 537 -25.35 1.21 -36.68
N ILE A 538 -25.38 -0.08 -36.34
CA ILE A 538 -25.96 -0.58 -35.08
C ILE A 538 -25.17 -0.06 -33.86
N PHE A 539 -23.83 -0.07 -33.93
CA PHE A 539 -23.01 0.46 -32.84
C PHE A 539 -23.21 1.96 -32.65
N LYS A 540 -23.24 2.75 -33.74
CA LYS A 540 -23.53 4.20 -33.67
C LYS A 540 -24.92 4.47 -33.10
N TYR A 541 -25.94 3.76 -33.59
CA TYR A 541 -27.30 3.84 -33.05
C TYR A 541 -27.36 3.51 -31.55
N GLY A 542 -26.56 2.54 -31.11
CA GLY A 542 -26.42 2.22 -29.69
C GLY A 542 -25.78 3.34 -28.87
N LEU A 543 -24.86 4.12 -29.43
CA LEU A 543 -24.21 5.22 -28.73
C LEU A 543 -25.11 6.46 -28.62
N ASP A 544 -25.90 6.74 -29.66
CA ASP A 544 -26.73 7.94 -29.71
C ASP A 544 -27.98 7.83 -28.81
N ASN A 545 -28.55 6.62 -28.68
CA ASN A 545 -29.82 6.42 -27.99
C ASN A 545 -29.70 5.87 -26.56
N LEU A 546 -28.51 5.43 -26.11
CA LEU A 546 -28.34 4.86 -24.77
C LEU A 546 -27.79 5.87 -23.76
N PRO A 547 -28.23 5.80 -22.49
CA PRO A 547 -27.70 6.64 -21.41
C PRO A 547 -26.21 6.34 -21.11
N SER A 548 -25.44 7.39 -20.82
CA SER A 548 -23.97 7.38 -20.73
C SER A 548 -23.36 6.34 -19.78
N ASN A 549 -24.10 5.82 -18.80
CA ASN A 549 -23.60 4.78 -17.88
C ASN A 549 -23.53 3.38 -18.50
N ARG A 550 -24.26 3.13 -19.60
CA ARG A 550 -24.38 1.81 -20.25
C ARG A 550 -23.69 1.73 -21.60
N THR A 551 -22.91 2.75 -21.97
CA THR A 551 -22.21 2.79 -23.26
C THR A 551 -20.88 2.04 -23.23
N GLU A 552 -20.35 1.67 -22.04
CA GLU A 552 -19.00 1.12 -21.90
C GLU A 552 -18.80 -0.25 -22.55
N GLU A 553 -19.78 -1.15 -22.46
CA GLU A 553 -19.67 -2.50 -23.00
C GLU A 553 -19.92 -2.49 -24.54
N ILE A 554 -20.79 -1.59 -25.05
CA ILE A 554 -20.92 -1.25 -26.47
C ILE A 554 -19.61 -0.69 -26.99
N PHE A 555 -18.99 0.27 -26.30
CA PHE A 555 -17.69 0.81 -26.69
C PHE A 555 -16.60 -0.26 -26.71
N LYS A 556 -16.60 -1.20 -25.76
CA LYS A 556 -15.67 -2.33 -25.74
C LYS A 556 -15.86 -3.23 -26.96
N HIS A 557 -17.10 -3.55 -27.32
CA HIS A 557 -17.40 -4.36 -28.50
C HIS A 557 -17.17 -3.61 -29.81
N TYR A 558 -17.46 -2.32 -29.87
CA TYR A 558 -17.24 -1.47 -31.02
C TYR A 558 -15.74 -1.25 -31.29
N THR A 559 -14.95 -0.98 -30.25
CA THR A 559 -13.48 -0.93 -30.39
C THR A 559 -12.87 -2.27 -30.78
N GLN A 560 -13.42 -3.40 -30.30
CA GLN A 560 -12.99 -4.72 -30.78
C GLN A 560 -13.35 -4.92 -32.26
N HIS A 561 -14.53 -4.47 -32.69
CA HIS A 561 -14.95 -4.54 -34.09
C HIS A 561 -14.04 -3.70 -35.00
N GLU A 562 -13.79 -2.44 -34.65
CA GLU A 562 -12.91 -1.55 -35.42
C GLU A 562 -11.44 -1.99 -35.34
N LYS A 563 -10.97 -2.62 -34.25
CA LYS A 563 -9.64 -3.23 -34.23
C LYS A 563 -9.49 -4.41 -35.19
N LYS A 564 -10.57 -5.16 -35.43
CA LYS A 564 -10.55 -6.33 -36.32
C LYS A 564 -10.79 -5.95 -37.78
N PHE A 565 -11.63 -4.96 -38.05
CA PHE A 565 -12.17 -4.66 -39.39
C PHE A 565 -12.14 -3.17 -39.77
N GLY A 566 -11.59 -2.31 -38.91
CA GLY A 566 -11.53 -0.86 -39.08
C GLY A 566 -10.35 -0.36 -39.89
N GLU A 567 -10.53 0.80 -40.50
CA GLU A 567 -9.45 1.62 -41.05
C GLU A 567 -8.84 2.49 -39.94
N ARG A 568 -7.56 2.86 -40.07
CA ARG A 568 -6.81 3.56 -39.02
C ARG A 568 -7.49 4.86 -38.55
N VAL A 569 -8.06 5.62 -39.47
CA VAL A 569 -8.77 6.88 -39.18
C VAL A 569 -10.05 6.62 -38.37
N GLY A 570 -10.86 5.64 -38.79
CA GLY A 570 -12.07 5.25 -38.05
C GLY A 570 -11.77 4.68 -36.66
N ILE A 571 -10.60 4.05 -36.45
CA ILE A 571 -10.15 3.61 -35.13
C ILE A 571 -9.79 4.82 -34.25
N GLU A 572 -9.13 5.82 -34.81
CA GLU A 572 -8.72 7.04 -34.08
C GLU A 572 -9.96 7.83 -33.63
N ASP A 573 -10.95 8.05 -34.51
CA ASP A 573 -12.21 8.77 -34.18
C ASP A 573 -13.01 8.08 -33.06
N VAL A 574 -13.06 6.75 -33.06
CA VAL A 574 -13.78 5.96 -32.03
C VAL A 574 -13.03 5.96 -30.70
N ILE A 575 -11.70 5.99 -30.73
CA ILE A 575 -10.90 6.13 -29.52
C ILE A 575 -11.05 7.53 -28.93
N ILE A 576 -11.12 8.56 -29.78
CA ILE A 576 -11.25 9.94 -29.32
C ILE A 576 -12.63 10.18 -28.72
N SER A 577 -13.72 9.76 -29.38
CA SER A 577 -15.08 9.82 -28.81
C SER A 577 -15.19 9.07 -27.46
N LYS A 578 -14.51 7.91 -27.32
CA LYS A 578 -14.40 7.21 -26.03
C LYS A 578 -13.67 8.05 -24.97
N ARG A 579 -12.55 8.68 -25.34
CA ARG A 579 -11.80 9.53 -24.39
C ARG A 579 -12.59 10.79 -24.02
N LYS A 580 -13.30 11.42 -24.97
CA LYS A 580 -14.17 12.59 -24.75
C LYS A 580 -15.24 12.26 -23.70
N THR A 581 -16.00 11.17 -23.90
CA THR A 581 -17.03 10.72 -22.95
C THR A 581 -16.46 10.30 -21.59
N GLN A 582 -15.29 9.67 -21.56
CA GLN A 582 -14.60 9.31 -20.32
C GLN A 582 -14.18 10.55 -19.52
N TYR A 583 -13.58 11.54 -20.17
CA TYR A 583 -13.18 12.77 -19.50
C TYR A 583 -14.39 13.61 -19.07
N GLU A 584 -15.46 13.65 -19.85
CA GLU A 584 -16.72 14.30 -19.45
C GLU A 584 -17.33 13.66 -18.20
N LYS A 585 -17.34 12.32 -18.10
CA LYS A 585 -17.75 11.62 -16.88
C LYS A 585 -16.83 11.97 -15.71
N MET A 586 -15.51 11.92 -15.91
CA MET A 586 -14.53 12.24 -14.85
C MET A 586 -14.72 13.67 -14.33
N VAL A 587 -15.04 14.61 -15.22
CA VAL A 587 -15.35 15.99 -14.91
C VAL A 587 -16.67 16.13 -14.15
N GLN A 588 -17.71 15.37 -14.52
CA GLN A 588 -19.00 15.38 -13.82
C GLN A 588 -18.91 14.75 -12.44
N GLU A 589 -18.16 13.66 -12.29
CA GLU A 589 -17.93 12.99 -11.01
C GLU A 589 -17.04 13.83 -10.09
N ASN A 590 -15.98 14.43 -10.63
CA ASN A 590 -14.98 15.19 -9.88
C ASN A 590 -14.60 16.50 -10.60
N GLY A 591 -15.42 17.54 -10.42
CA GLY A 591 -15.18 18.86 -11.01
C GLY A 591 -13.85 19.52 -10.59
N TYR A 592 -13.27 19.10 -9.46
CA TYR A 592 -12.00 19.61 -8.92
C TYR A 592 -10.76 18.87 -9.42
N ASN A 593 -10.91 17.80 -10.21
CA ASN A 593 -9.77 17.11 -10.80
C ASN A 593 -9.23 17.89 -12.02
N TYR A 594 -8.33 18.83 -11.76
CA TYR A 594 -7.72 19.67 -12.81
C TYR A 594 -6.94 18.86 -13.86
N ASP A 595 -6.50 17.64 -13.56
CA ASP A 595 -5.76 16.81 -14.52
C ASP A 595 -6.69 16.23 -15.59
N ALA A 596 -7.90 15.83 -15.19
CA ALA A 596 -8.95 15.45 -16.13
C ALA A 596 -9.32 16.61 -17.05
N TRP A 597 -9.38 17.84 -16.52
CA TRP A 597 -9.59 19.05 -17.34
C TRP A 597 -8.43 19.30 -18.32
N PHE A 598 -7.18 19.16 -17.88
CA PHE A 598 -6.02 19.32 -18.77
C PHE A 598 -5.97 18.27 -19.87
N ASP A 599 -6.34 17.03 -19.57
CA ASP A 599 -6.35 15.95 -20.55
C ASP A 599 -7.51 16.07 -21.53
N TYR A 600 -8.67 16.57 -21.06
CA TYR A 600 -9.81 16.90 -21.89
C TYR A 600 -9.52 18.06 -22.85
N LEU A 601 -8.91 19.13 -22.34
CA LEU A 601 -8.49 20.29 -23.15
C LEU A 601 -7.44 19.91 -24.18
N ARG A 602 -6.41 19.14 -23.79
CA ARG A 602 -5.40 18.64 -24.74
C ARG A 602 -5.98 17.76 -25.83
N LEU A 603 -7.03 16.99 -25.52
CA LEU A 603 -7.72 16.19 -26.52
C LEU A 603 -8.43 17.08 -27.54
N LEU A 604 -9.14 18.11 -27.08
CA LEU A 604 -9.86 19.06 -27.95
C LEU A 604 -8.91 19.94 -28.78
N GLU A 605 -7.79 20.37 -28.20
CA GLU A 605 -6.74 21.14 -28.89
C GLU A 605 -6.08 20.33 -30.01
N ASN A 606 -5.87 19.02 -29.81
CA ASN A 606 -5.31 18.14 -30.84
C ASN A 606 -6.29 17.84 -31.98
N GLU A 607 -7.60 17.87 -31.71
CA GLU A 607 -8.64 17.63 -32.73
C GLU A 607 -8.96 18.84 -33.60
N SER A 608 -8.46 20.03 -33.28
CA SER A 608 -8.95 21.29 -33.88
C SER A 608 -10.48 21.39 -33.82
N ALA A 609 -11.05 21.04 -32.66
CA ALA A 609 -12.49 21.16 -32.40
C ALA A 609 -12.97 22.60 -32.60
N GLU A 610 -14.28 22.78 -32.81
CA GLU A 610 -14.88 24.10 -32.99
C GLU A 610 -14.54 25.01 -31.79
N ARG A 611 -14.20 26.28 -32.10
CA ARG A 611 -13.75 27.28 -31.13
C ARG A 611 -14.70 27.41 -29.94
N GLU A 612 -16.01 27.30 -30.19
CA GLU A 612 -17.05 27.40 -29.16
C GLU A 612 -16.98 26.23 -28.16
N GLU A 613 -16.76 24.99 -28.61
CA GLU A 613 -16.64 23.84 -27.70
C GLU A 613 -15.42 23.98 -26.78
N VAL A 614 -14.31 24.50 -27.29
CA VAL A 614 -13.08 24.68 -26.50
C VAL A 614 -13.26 25.80 -25.47
N GLU A 615 -13.86 26.92 -25.87
CA GLU A 615 -14.18 28.04 -24.97
C GLU A 615 -15.15 27.59 -23.85
N ASP A 616 -16.22 26.86 -24.18
CA ASP A 616 -17.18 26.33 -23.20
C ASP A 616 -16.51 25.40 -22.18
N VAL A 617 -15.53 24.60 -22.62
CA VAL A 617 -14.79 23.71 -21.73
C VAL A 617 -13.87 24.49 -20.81
N TYR A 618 -13.18 25.51 -21.33
CA TYR A 618 -12.38 26.42 -20.51
C TYR A 618 -13.24 27.16 -19.48
N GLU A 619 -14.41 27.68 -19.88
CA GLU A 619 -15.33 28.38 -18.98
C GLU A 619 -15.90 27.45 -17.89
N ARG A 620 -16.29 26.22 -18.25
CA ARG A 620 -16.72 25.21 -17.27
C ARG A 620 -15.60 24.82 -16.32
N ALA A 621 -14.37 24.69 -16.81
CA ALA A 621 -13.21 24.36 -15.98
C ALA A 621 -12.88 25.51 -15.00
N ILE A 622 -13.04 26.76 -15.46
CA ILE A 622 -12.81 27.97 -14.66
C ILE A 622 -13.84 28.14 -13.55
N ALA A 623 -15.10 27.76 -13.78
CA ALA A 623 -16.17 27.84 -12.79
C ALA A 623 -15.87 27.03 -11.50
N ASN A 624 -15.05 25.98 -11.62
CA ASN A 624 -14.66 25.11 -10.50
C ASN A 624 -13.45 25.67 -9.73
N VAL A 625 -13.68 26.75 -8.97
CA VAL A 625 -12.68 27.37 -8.10
C VAL A 625 -12.26 26.41 -6.96
N PRO A 626 -10.95 26.21 -6.69
CA PRO A 626 -10.51 25.37 -5.58
C PRO A 626 -11.08 25.85 -4.23
N PRO A 627 -11.66 24.97 -3.40
CA PRO A 627 -12.26 25.36 -2.13
C PRO A 627 -11.25 25.74 -1.04
N HIS A 628 -10.02 25.21 -1.10
CA HIS A 628 -8.96 25.50 -0.12
C HIS A 628 -7.96 26.52 -0.66
N ALA A 629 -7.59 27.50 0.17
CA ALA A 629 -6.67 28.60 -0.17
C ALA A 629 -5.18 28.23 -0.06
N GLU A 630 -4.82 26.97 -0.34
CA GLU A 630 -3.42 26.54 -0.28
C GLU A 630 -2.73 26.65 -1.65
N LYS A 631 -1.48 27.10 -1.62
CA LYS A 631 -0.68 27.36 -2.83
C LYS A 631 -0.53 26.13 -3.74
N ARG A 632 -0.65 24.89 -3.23
CA ARG A 632 -0.49 23.66 -4.03
C ARG A 632 -1.68 23.43 -4.98
N TYR A 633 -2.91 23.54 -4.49
CA TYR A 633 -4.12 23.34 -5.30
C TYR A 633 -4.33 24.47 -6.31
N TRP A 634 -3.99 25.70 -5.92
CA TRP A 634 -4.07 26.86 -6.80
C TRP A 634 -3.06 26.86 -7.93
N ARG A 635 -1.91 26.17 -7.81
CA ARG A 635 -0.93 26.06 -8.90
C ARG A 635 -1.56 25.49 -10.16
N ARG A 636 -2.26 24.34 -10.05
CA ARG A 636 -2.87 23.69 -11.22
C ARG A 636 -4.00 24.53 -11.81
N TYR A 637 -4.86 25.09 -10.96
CA TYR A 637 -5.91 26.01 -11.40
C TYR A 637 -5.35 27.24 -12.14
N ILE A 638 -4.22 27.79 -11.69
CA ILE A 638 -3.57 28.91 -12.38
C ILE A 638 -2.96 28.51 -13.71
N TYR A 639 -2.43 27.30 -13.82
CA TYR A 639 -1.97 26.79 -15.11
C TYR A 639 -3.11 26.62 -16.11
N LEU A 640 -4.32 26.30 -15.65
CA LEU A 640 -5.51 26.31 -16.50
C LEU A 640 -5.79 27.71 -17.06
N TRP A 641 -5.73 28.75 -16.22
CA TRP A 641 -5.85 30.15 -16.66
C TRP A 641 -4.75 30.58 -17.62
N ILE A 642 -3.50 30.13 -17.39
CA ILE A 642 -2.38 30.41 -18.29
C ILE A 642 -2.61 29.73 -19.65
N ASN A 643 -3.05 28.47 -19.66
CA ASN A 643 -3.35 27.76 -20.90
C ASN A 643 -4.51 28.41 -21.65
N TYR A 644 -5.55 28.85 -20.95
CA TYR A 644 -6.66 29.57 -21.58
C TYR A 644 -6.20 30.89 -22.22
N ALA A 645 -5.38 31.68 -21.50
CA ALA A 645 -4.83 32.92 -22.05
C ALA A 645 -3.87 32.68 -23.22
N LEU A 646 -3.07 31.61 -23.19
CA LEU A 646 -2.20 31.22 -24.30
C LEU A 646 -2.98 30.70 -25.51
N TYR A 647 -4.07 29.96 -25.29
CA TYR A 647 -4.98 29.51 -26.34
C TYR A 647 -5.60 30.71 -27.07
N GLU A 648 -6.14 31.67 -26.31
CA GLU A 648 -6.73 32.89 -26.86
C GLU A 648 -5.69 33.73 -27.62
N GLU A 649 -4.45 33.78 -27.13
CA GLU A 649 -3.37 34.54 -27.76
C GLU A 649 -2.81 33.88 -29.04
N LEU A 650 -2.53 32.57 -29.01
CA LEU A 650 -1.83 31.86 -30.08
C LEU A 650 -2.79 31.27 -31.12
N VAL A 651 -3.91 30.70 -30.67
CA VAL A 651 -4.85 29.96 -31.51
C VAL A 651 -5.98 30.89 -31.97
N ALA A 652 -6.67 31.56 -31.04
CA ALA A 652 -7.82 32.40 -31.36
C ALA A 652 -7.46 33.80 -31.87
N LYS A 653 -6.27 34.32 -31.50
CA LYS A 653 -5.74 35.67 -31.79
C LYS A 653 -6.65 36.80 -31.32
N ASP A 654 -7.46 36.56 -30.29
CA ASP A 654 -8.33 37.56 -29.68
C ASP A 654 -7.63 38.21 -28.48
N PHE A 655 -6.95 39.33 -28.74
CA PHE A 655 -6.15 40.02 -27.72
C PHE A 655 -7.01 40.74 -26.67
N GLU A 656 -8.26 41.10 -26.98
CA GLU A 656 -9.14 41.76 -26.02
C GLU A 656 -9.70 40.76 -25.00
N ARG A 657 -10.10 39.58 -25.46
CA ARG A 657 -10.55 38.49 -24.59
C ARG A 657 -9.39 37.99 -23.72
N ALA A 658 -8.19 37.81 -24.28
CA ALA A 658 -7.00 37.47 -23.49
C ALA A 658 -6.73 38.46 -22.34
N ARG A 659 -6.91 39.77 -22.57
CA ARG A 659 -6.78 40.79 -21.52
C ARG A 659 -7.85 40.66 -20.43
N GLN A 660 -9.08 40.30 -20.79
CA GLN A 660 -10.16 40.04 -19.83
C GLN A 660 -9.87 38.79 -19.00
N VAL A 661 -9.36 37.73 -19.62
CA VAL A 661 -8.96 36.49 -18.96
C VAL A 661 -7.87 36.74 -17.91
N TYR A 662 -6.83 37.50 -18.26
CA TYR A 662 -5.79 37.88 -17.29
C TYR A 662 -6.34 38.74 -16.13
N LYS A 663 -7.24 39.68 -16.41
CA LYS A 663 -7.87 40.50 -15.35
C LYS A 663 -8.76 39.67 -14.43
N ALA A 664 -9.61 38.81 -14.98
CA ALA A 664 -10.48 37.92 -14.21
C ALA A 664 -9.67 36.97 -13.32
N CYS A 665 -8.58 36.40 -13.85
CA CYS A 665 -7.65 35.58 -13.07
C CYS A 665 -7.07 36.36 -11.87
N LEU A 666 -6.68 37.62 -12.08
CA LEU A 666 -6.13 38.47 -11.02
C LEU A 666 -7.17 38.88 -9.96
N ASP A 667 -8.44 39.00 -10.30
CA ASP A 667 -9.50 39.33 -9.34
C ASP A 667 -9.90 38.12 -8.48
N ILE A 668 -9.85 36.90 -9.03
CA ILE A 668 -10.18 35.66 -8.33
C ILE A 668 -9.10 35.26 -7.32
N ILE A 669 -7.82 35.59 -7.59
CA ILE A 669 -6.70 35.20 -6.72
C ILE A 669 -6.73 36.00 -5.39
N PRO A 670 -6.78 35.30 -4.23
CA PRO A 670 -6.61 35.91 -2.91
C PRO A 670 -5.15 36.33 -2.65
N HIS A 671 -4.77 37.54 -3.09
CA HIS A 671 -3.40 38.08 -2.94
C HIS A 671 -2.92 38.27 -1.49
N LYS A 672 -3.83 38.19 -0.51
CA LYS A 672 -3.51 38.32 0.93
C LYS A 672 -2.93 37.04 1.54
N ILE A 673 -3.28 35.88 1.00
CA ILE A 673 -2.91 34.56 1.55
C ILE A 673 -1.77 33.96 0.74
N PHE A 674 -1.84 34.06 -0.59
CA PHE A 674 -0.79 33.59 -1.48
C PHE A 674 -0.68 34.46 -2.73
N THR A 675 0.50 34.47 -3.34
CA THR A 675 0.79 35.33 -4.49
C THR A 675 1.54 34.57 -5.58
N PHE A 676 1.14 34.75 -6.84
CA PHE A 676 1.72 34.09 -8.00
C PHE A 676 2.43 35.08 -8.91
N ALA A 677 3.74 35.26 -8.71
CA ALA A 677 4.58 36.16 -9.50
C ALA A 677 4.55 35.85 -11.02
N LYS A 678 4.40 34.57 -11.40
CA LYS A 678 4.44 34.13 -12.80
C LYS A 678 3.29 34.72 -13.63
N ILE A 679 2.08 34.83 -13.09
CA ILE A 679 0.93 35.40 -13.82
C ILE A 679 1.16 36.89 -14.11
N TRP A 680 1.61 37.64 -13.10
CA TRP A 680 1.90 39.06 -13.25
C TRP A 680 2.97 39.32 -14.32
N ILE A 681 4.02 38.50 -14.35
CA ILE A 681 5.08 38.57 -15.37
C ILE A 681 4.54 38.22 -16.75
N LEU A 682 3.73 37.15 -16.87
CA LEU A 682 3.11 36.76 -18.14
C LEU A 682 2.17 37.85 -18.66
N PHE A 683 1.37 38.47 -17.80
CA PHE A 683 0.48 39.56 -18.17
C PHE A 683 1.24 40.82 -18.58
N ALA A 684 2.33 41.15 -17.89
CA ALA A 684 3.21 42.25 -18.30
C ALA A 684 3.88 41.97 -19.66
N HIS A 685 4.38 40.75 -19.89
CA HIS A 685 4.93 40.36 -21.19
C HIS A 685 3.88 40.34 -22.30
N PHE A 686 2.64 39.98 -22.00
CA PHE A 686 1.52 40.11 -22.95
C PHE A 686 1.31 41.56 -23.38
N GLU A 687 1.23 42.50 -22.44
CA GLU A 687 1.08 43.93 -22.78
C GLU A 687 2.32 44.49 -23.51
N ILE A 688 3.53 43.99 -23.20
CA ILE A 688 4.74 44.33 -23.95
C ILE A 688 4.65 43.83 -25.40
N ARG A 689 4.13 42.61 -25.64
CA ARG A 689 3.89 42.10 -27.00
C ARG A 689 2.84 42.95 -27.75
N GLN A 690 1.88 43.50 -27.03
CA GLN A 690 0.90 44.46 -27.57
C GLN A 690 1.42 45.90 -27.68
N LEU A 691 2.70 46.14 -27.35
CA LEU A 691 3.38 47.45 -27.36
C LEU A 691 2.82 48.49 -26.36
N ASP A 692 2.03 48.08 -25.37
CA ASP A 692 1.53 48.97 -24.32
C ASP A 692 2.41 48.94 -23.06
N LEU A 693 3.49 49.72 -23.12
CA LEU A 693 4.45 49.86 -22.01
C LEU A 693 3.84 50.50 -20.75
N ASN A 694 2.85 51.38 -20.92
CA ASN A 694 2.24 52.07 -19.79
C ASN A 694 1.36 51.12 -18.96
N SER A 695 0.61 50.26 -19.64
CA SER A 695 -0.17 49.23 -18.97
C SER A 695 0.72 48.18 -18.32
N ALA A 696 1.78 47.72 -18.99
CA ALA A 696 2.75 46.79 -18.41
C ALA A 696 3.39 47.34 -17.11
N ARG A 697 3.79 48.62 -17.10
CA ARG A 697 4.31 49.31 -15.91
C ARG A 697 3.29 49.42 -14.79
N LYS A 698 2.03 49.77 -15.09
CA LYS A 698 0.96 49.82 -14.10
C LYS A 698 0.72 48.44 -13.47
N ILE A 699 0.71 47.39 -14.29
CA ILE A 699 0.51 46.01 -13.84
C ILE A 699 1.64 45.57 -12.91
N LEU A 700 2.90 45.79 -13.30
CA LEU A 700 4.06 45.46 -12.46
C LEU A 700 4.12 46.31 -11.18
N GLY A 701 3.74 47.59 -11.25
CA GLY A 701 3.63 48.46 -10.08
C GLY A 701 2.55 48.02 -9.10
N VAL A 702 1.37 47.62 -9.61
CA VAL A 702 0.29 47.03 -8.80
C VAL A 702 0.71 45.68 -8.22
N ALA A 703 1.44 44.87 -8.99
CA ALA A 703 1.95 43.58 -8.54
C ALA A 703 2.90 43.75 -7.36
N ILE A 704 3.83 44.71 -7.41
CA ILE A 704 4.74 45.01 -6.29
C ILE A 704 3.98 45.50 -5.06
N GLY A 705 3.01 46.39 -5.25
CA GLY A 705 2.21 46.92 -4.14
C GLY A 705 1.32 45.88 -3.45
N LYS A 706 0.84 44.86 -4.19
CA LYS A 706 0.07 43.75 -3.63
C LYS A 706 0.95 42.58 -3.17
N CYS A 707 2.11 42.39 -3.79
CA CYS A 707 2.94 41.19 -3.68
C CYS A 707 4.44 41.54 -3.79
N PRO A 708 5.13 41.83 -2.67
CA PRO A 708 6.57 41.99 -2.69
C PRO A 708 7.25 40.62 -2.83
N LYS A 709 7.77 40.31 -4.02
CA LYS A 709 8.59 39.12 -4.28
C LYS A 709 9.78 39.47 -5.16
N ASP A 710 10.93 38.92 -4.84
CA ASP A 710 12.20 39.14 -5.54
C ASP A 710 12.11 38.90 -7.05
N LYS A 711 11.34 37.89 -7.47
CA LYS A 711 11.16 37.58 -8.90
C LYS A 711 10.41 38.68 -9.66
N LEU A 712 9.46 39.38 -9.01
CA LEU A 712 8.75 40.49 -9.62
C LEU A 712 9.62 41.73 -9.72
N PHE A 713 10.39 42.02 -8.66
CA PHE A 713 11.36 43.10 -8.68
C PHE A 713 12.42 42.89 -9.75
N ARG A 714 13.04 41.70 -9.83
CA ARG A 714 14.01 41.35 -10.89
C ARG A 714 13.42 41.52 -12.28
N ALA A 715 12.25 40.93 -12.55
CA ALA A 715 11.60 41.05 -13.86
C ALA A 715 11.26 42.50 -14.23
N TYR A 716 10.86 43.34 -13.25
CA TYR A 716 10.56 44.74 -13.51
C TYR A 716 11.84 45.57 -13.73
N ILE A 717 12.89 45.30 -12.97
CA ILE A 717 14.21 45.92 -13.15
C ILE A 717 14.80 45.52 -14.50
N ASP A 718 14.74 44.24 -14.88
CA ASP A 718 15.22 43.76 -16.19
C ASP A 718 14.47 44.47 -17.33
N LEU A 719 13.17 44.70 -17.18
CA LEU A 719 12.37 45.45 -18.13
C LEU A 719 12.81 46.92 -18.22
N GLU A 720 12.96 47.62 -17.09
CA GLU A 720 13.37 49.03 -17.09
C GLU A 720 14.84 49.20 -17.52
N LEU A 721 15.69 48.20 -17.28
CA LEU A 721 17.06 48.11 -17.79
C LEU A 721 17.08 48.00 -19.32
N GLN A 722 16.21 47.14 -19.90
CA GLN A 722 16.03 47.05 -21.35
C GLN A 722 15.54 48.38 -21.95
N LEU A 723 14.70 49.12 -21.22
CA LEU A 723 14.21 50.43 -21.61
C LEU A 723 15.21 51.58 -21.33
N ARG A 724 16.34 51.28 -20.67
CA ARG A 724 17.42 52.23 -20.27
C ARG A 724 16.96 53.35 -19.34
N GLU A 725 15.95 53.12 -18.51
CA GLU A 725 15.42 54.09 -17.54
C GLU A 725 16.06 53.88 -16.15
N PHE A 726 17.32 54.26 -16.01
CA PHE A 726 18.13 53.96 -14.82
C PHE A 726 17.62 54.62 -13.53
N ASP A 727 17.03 55.82 -13.60
CA ASP A 727 16.44 56.49 -12.43
C ASP A 727 15.23 55.74 -11.85
N ARG A 728 14.53 54.98 -12.69
CA ARG A 728 13.45 54.09 -12.21
C ARG A 728 14.01 52.80 -11.65
N CYS A 729 15.05 52.23 -12.26
CA CYS A 729 15.76 51.09 -11.69
C CYS A 729 16.25 51.38 -10.27
N ARG A 730 16.79 52.58 -10.03
CA ARG A 730 17.18 53.06 -8.69
C ARG A 730 16.03 53.06 -7.69
N LYS A 731 14.91 53.71 -8.04
CA LYS A 731 13.69 53.73 -7.20
C LYS A 731 13.14 52.33 -6.95
N LEU A 732 13.33 51.41 -7.89
CA LEU A 732 12.91 50.01 -7.74
C LEU A 732 13.81 49.23 -6.82
N TYR A 733 15.13 49.40 -6.92
CA TYR A 733 16.08 48.82 -5.99
C TYR A 733 15.90 49.39 -4.57
N GLU A 734 15.69 50.69 -4.41
CA GLU A 734 15.37 51.30 -3.10
C GLU A 734 14.13 50.65 -2.47
N LYS A 735 13.03 50.54 -3.22
CA LYS A 735 11.82 49.84 -2.75
C LYS A 735 12.01 48.35 -2.53
N PHE A 736 12.92 47.73 -3.28
CA PHE A 736 13.23 46.31 -3.14
C PHE A 736 13.99 46.05 -1.85
N LEU A 737 14.93 46.95 -1.50
CA LEU A 737 15.67 46.93 -0.25
C LEU A 737 14.79 47.27 0.96
N GLU A 738 13.80 48.16 0.82
CA GLU A 738 12.78 48.41 1.85
C GLU A 738 11.95 47.15 2.18
N SER A 739 11.74 46.28 1.19
CA SER A 739 10.92 45.08 1.33
C SER A 739 11.70 43.83 1.74
N SER A 740 12.96 43.72 1.32
CA SER A 740 13.81 42.55 1.54
C SER A 740 15.22 42.96 1.98
N PRO A 741 15.41 43.49 3.21
CA PRO A 741 16.74 43.87 3.70
C PRO A 741 17.71 42.68 3.87
N GLU A 742 17.15 41.47 4.04
CA GLU A 742 17.85 40.24 4.44
C GLU A 742 18.69 39.59 3.33
N SER A 743 18.42 39.90 2.06
CA SER A 743 19.06 39.19 0.93
C SER A 743 20.32 39.89 0.42
N SER A 744 21.50 39.32 0.70
CA SER A 744 22.81 39.79 0.22
C SER A 744 22.93 39.89 -1.31
N GLN A 745 22.23 39.02 -2.05
CA GLN A 745 22.22 39.05 -3.52
C GLN A 745 21.59 40.31 -4.11
N THR A 746 20.65 40.93 -3.39
CA THR A 746 19.94 42.14 -3.87
C THR A 746 20.83 43.38 -3.76
N TRP A 747 21.59 43.48 -2.67
CA TRP A 747 22.63 44.47 -2.46
C TRP A 747 23.74 44.39 -3.51
N ILE A 748 24.23 43.18 -3.80
CA ILE A 748 25.25 42.95 -4.84
C ILE A 748 24.74 43.41 -6.21
N LYS A 749 23.52 43.01 -6.59
CA LYS A 749 22.96 43.41 -7.90
C LYS A 749 22.70 44.91 -8.03
N PHE A 750 22.36 45.57 -6.92
CA PHE A 750 22.19 47.02 -6.91
C PHE A 750 23.54 47.73 -7.07
N ALA A 751 24.56 47.25 -6.37
CA ALA A 751 25.91 47.77 -6.53
C ALA A 751 26.45 47.51 -7.95
N GLU A 752 26.33 46.29 -8.48
CA GLU A 752 26.69 45.94 -9.86
C GLU A 752 26.03 46.89 -10.87
N LEU A 753 24.76 47.25 -10.70
CA LEU A 753 24.10 48.22 -11.58
C LEU A 753 24.77 49.60 -11.53
N GLU A 754 25.07 50.13 -10.34
CA GLU A 754 25.73 51.44 -10.19
C GLU A 754 27.17 51.41 -10.71
N THR A 755 27.88 50.27 -10.59
CA THR A 755 29.20 50.09 -11.21
C THR A 755 29.13 50.11 -12.74
N LEU A 756 28.11 49.48 -13.34
CA LEU A 756 27.87 49.52 -14.78
C LEU A 756 27.53 50.92 -15.28
N LEU A 757 26.97 51.77 -14.41
CA LEU A 757 26.70 53.18 -14.69
C LEU A 757 27.92 54.09 -14.49
N GLY A 758 28.99 53.57 -13.86
CA GLY A 758 30.22 54.30 -13.57
C GLY A 758 30.19 55.13 -12.28
N ASP A 759 29.12 55.06 -11.50
CA ASP A 759 28.97 55.78 -10.21
C ASP A 759 29.60 54.94 -9.07
N THR A 760 30.94 54.88 -9.04
CA THR A 760 31.71 54.09 -8.07
C THR A 760 31.47 54.52 -6.62
N ASP A 761 31.37 55.82 -6.36
CA ASP A 761 31.10 56.36 -5.02
C ASP A 761 29.73 55.96 -4.48
N ARG A 762 28.75 55.79 -5.37
CA ARG A 762 27.41 55.36 -5.00
C ARG A 762 27.37 53.85 -4.77
N ALA A 763 28.06 53.07 -5.59
CA ALA A 763 28.24 51.63 -5.36
C ALA A 763 28.89 51.35 -3.99
N ARG A 764 29.89 52.15 -3.60
CA ARG A 764 30.51 52.12 -2.26
C ARG A 764 29.52 52.40 -1.15
N ALA A 765 28.77 53.49 -1.27
CA ALA A 765 27.76 53.84 -0.28
C ALA A 765 26.73 52.71 -0.10
N VAL A 766 26.36 52.01 -1.19
CA VAL A 766 25.47 50.85 -1.13
C VAL A 766 26.11 49.67 -0.38
N PHE A 767 27.37 49.35 -0.65
CA PHE A 767 28.09 48.29 0.08
C PHE A 767 28.30 48.63 1.56
N ASP A 768 28.63 49.88 1.89
CA ASP A 768 28.79 50.33 3.28
C ASP A 768 27.49 50.24 4.07
N ILE A 769 26.35 50.62 3.45
CA ILE A 769 25.03 50.45 4.07
C ILE A 769 24.72 48.97 4.27
N ALA A 770 25.04 48.13 3.29
CA ALA A 770 24.80 46.69 3.38
C ALA A 770 25.61 46.05 4.52
N VAL A 771 26.88 46.43 4.70
CA VAL A 771 27.78 45.93 5.76
C VAL A 771 27.36 46.34 7.18
N GLN A 772 26.66 47.48 7.29
CA GLN A 772 26.11 47.96 8.56
C GLN A 772 24.84 47.22 8.98
N GLN A 773 24.15 46.51 8.07
CA GLN A 773 22.93 45.80 8.42
C GLN A 773 23.22 44.47 9.15
N PRO A 774 22.67 44.26 10.36
CA PRO A 774 22.90 43.04 11.15
C PRO A 774 22.03 41.84 10.71
N ALA A 775 21.06 42.03 9.82
CA ALA A 775 20.07 41.02 9.42
C ALA A 775 20.47 40.18 8.19
N LEU A 776 21.76 40.13 7.83
CA LEU A 776 22.25 39.37 6.67
C LEU A 776 22.69 37.97 7.12
N ASP A 777 21.98 36.93 6.67
CA ASP A 777 22.23 35.53 7.03
C ASP A 777 23.60 34.99 6.54
N MET A 778 24.17 35.57 5.49
CA MET A 778 25.49 35.18 4.95
C MET A 778 26.36 36.42 4.64
N PRO A 779 27.04 36.97 5.66
CA PRO A 779 27.90 38.15 5.48
C PRO A 779 29.07 37.91 4.51
N GLU A 780 29.64 36.70 4.47
CA GLU A 780 30.89 36.40 3.75
C GLU A 780 30.82 36.65 2.23
N LEU A 781 29.68 36.36 1.61
CA LEU A 781 29.49 36.53 0.16
C LEU A 781 29.39 38.01 -0.24
N LEU A 782 28.79 38.84 0.62
CA LEU A 782 28.73 40.29 0.42
C LEU A 782 30.11 40.92 0.62
N TRP A 783 30.86 40.51 1.64
CA TRP A 783 32.22 40.97 1.89
C TRP A 783 33.16 40.61 0.74
N LYS A 784 33.08 39.38 0.23
CA LYS A 784 33.85 38.98 -0.95
C LYS A 784 33.51 39.85 -2.17
N ALA A 785 32.21 40.06 -2.44
CA ALA A 785 31.79 40.90 -3.57
C ALA A 785 32.25 42.36 -3.42
N TYR A 786 32.26 42.89 -2.20
CA TYR A 786 32.76 44.25 -1.94
C TYR A 786 34.27 44.35 -2.15
N ILE A 787 35.01 43.35 -1.68
CA ILE A 787 36.46 43.25 -1.88
C ILE A 787 36.80 43.10 -3.37
N ASP A 788 36.11 42.20 -4.08
CA ASP A 788 36.27 42.00 -5.53
C ASP A 788 35.95 43.30 -6.30
N PHE A 789 34.99 44.09 -5.83
CA PHE A 789 34.66 45.41 -6.39
C PHE A 789 35.79 46.45 -6.19
N GLU A 790 36.37 46.54 -4.99
CA GLU A 790 37.48 47.47 -4.75
C GLU A 790 38.78 47.03 -5.45
N ILE A 791 38.99 45.71 -5.60
CA ILE A 791 40.06 45.16 -6.45
C ILE A 791 39.85 45.58 -7.90
N ALA A 792 38.63 45.46 -8.43
CA ALA A 792 38.30 45.89 -9.80
C ALA A 792 38.37 47.40 -10.00
N SER A 793 38.18 48.18 -8.92
CA SER A 793 38.29 49.64 -8.91
C SER A 793 39.73 50.15 -8.68
N GLU A 794 40.72 49.26 -8.56
CA GLU A 794 42.15 49.53 -8.34
C GLU A 794 42.49 50.30 -7.02
N GLU A 795 41.54 50.41 -6.08
CA GLU A 795 41.77 51.07 -4.78
C GLU A 795 42.27 50.08 -3.71
N HIS A 796 43.51 49.63 -3.88
CA HIS A 796 44.12 48.58 -3.06
C HIS A 796 44.25 48.91 -1.56
N GLU A 797 44.35 50.19 -1.19
CA GLU A 797 44.47 50.60 0.22
C GLU A 797 43.16 50.37 1.00
N LYS A 798 42.01 50.70 0.39
CA LYS A 798 40.71 50.48 1.00
C LYS A 798 40.35 49.00 1.04
N ALA A 799 40.75 48.22 0.04
CA ALA A 799 40.62 46.77 0.08
C ALA A 799 41.35 46.16 1.30
N ARG A 800 42.53 46.68 1.68
CA ARG A 800 43.22 46.25 2.92
C ARG A 800 42.44 46.61 4.18
N GLU A 801 41.92 47.83 4.26
CA GLU A 801 41.09 48.25 5.40
C GLU A 801 39.84 47.37 5.52
N LEU A 802 39.22 47.00 4.40
CA LEU A 802 38.09 46.07 4.37
C LEU A 802 38.48 44.67 4.86
N TYR A 803 39.62 44.13 4.42
CA TYR A 803 40.15 42.87 4.96
C TYR A 803 40.42 42.96 6.47
N GLU A 804 40.97 44.07 6.98
CA GLU A 804 41.21 44.25 8.41
C GLU A 804 39.90 44.35 9.21
N THR A 805 38.89 45.05 8.70
CA THR A 805 37.56 45.10 9.34
C THR A 805 36.84 43.75 9.32
N LEU A 806 37.01 42.96 8.25
CA LEU A 806 36.48 41.60 8.14
C LEU A 806 37.16 40.66 9.14
N LEU A 807 38.50 40.73 9.27
CA LEU A 807 39.26 39.95 10.24
C LEU A 807 38.91 40.31 11.70
N GLN A 808 38.57 41.57 11.98
CA GLN A 808 38.06 41.96 13.30
C GLN A 808 36.70 41.34 13.64
N ARG A 809 35.89 41.02 12.63
CA ARG A 809 34.57 40.37 12.80
C ARG A 809 34.63 38.85 12.74
N THR A 810 35.47 38.27 11.89
CA THR A 810 35.55 36.82 11.64
C THR A 810 37.00 36.34 11.52
N ASN A 811 37.41 35.38 12.36
CA ASN A 811 38.74 34.77 12.35
C ASN A 811 38.77 33.47 11.52
N HIS A 812 38.15 33.44 10.34
CA HIS A 812 38.16 32.25 9.48
C HIS A 812 39.39 32.21 8.56
N ILE A 813 39.94 31.01 8.34
CA ILE A 813 41.17 30.80 7.54
C ILE A 813 41.02 31.22 6.08
N LYS A 814 39.83 31.04 5.50
CA LYS A 814 39.58 31.41 4.11
C LYS A 814 39.79 32.91 3.88
N VAL A 815 39.49 33.75 4.88
CA VAL A 815 39.73 35.21 4.82
C VAL A 815 41.23 35.51 4.84
N TRP A 816 41.99 34.85 5.72
CA TRP A 816 43.45 34.98 5.79
C TRP A 816 44.14 34.54 4.49
N ILE A 817 43.69 33.43 3.89
CA ILE A 817 44.19 32.95 2.60
C ILE A 817 43.82 33.96 1.50
N SER A 818 42.59 34.46 1.44
CA SER A 818 42.19 35.45 0.43
C SER A 818 42.94 36.78 0.56
N MET A 819 43.25 37.23 1.77
CA MET A 819 44.06 38.43 1.99
C MET A 819 45.50 38.23 1.52
N ALA A 820 46.06 37.04 1.73
CA ALA A 820 47.40 36.71 1.27
C ALA A 820 47.46 36.52 -0.26
N GLU A 821 46.43 35.91 -0.87
CA GLU A 821 46.26 35.83 -2.33
C GLU A 821 46.10 37.22 -2.96
N PHE A 822 45.40 38.14 -2.30
CA PHE A 822 45.26 39.53 -2.73
C PHE A 822 46.60 40.30 -2.70
N GLU A 823 47.36 40.22 -1.62
CA GLU A 823 48.70 40.83 -1.55
C GLU A 823 49.68 40.19 -2.56
N GLN A 824 49.49 38.90 -2.89
CA GLN A 824 50.23 38.23 -3.96
C GLN A 824 49.85 38.76 -5.34
N ALA A 825 48.57 39.03 -5.59
CA ALA A 825 48.10 39.60 -6.86
C ALA A 825 48.62 41.04 -7.10
N ILE A 826 48.92 41.78 -6.02
CA ILE A 826 49.53 43.13 -6.07
C ILE A 826 51.08 43.05 -6.14
N GLU A 827 51.66 41.84 -6.25
CA GLU A 827 53.12 41.60 -6.25
C GLU A 827 53.84 42.04 -4.96
N ASN A 828 53.11 42.23 -3.85
CA ASN A 828 53.66 42.61 -2.54
C ASN A 828 53.96 41.37 -1.68
N PHE A 829 55.02 40.65 -2.04
CA PHE A 829 55.39 39.38 -1.41
C PHE A 829 55.78 39.50 0.08
N GLU A 830 56.33 40.65 0.50
CA GLU A 830 56.62 40.90 1.91
C GLU A 830 55.34 41.15 2.74
N GLY A 831 54.32 41.74 2.13
CA GLY A 831 52.99 41.91 2.72
C GLY A 831 52.32 40.56 2.95
N ALA A 832 52.30 39.70 1.93
CA ALA A 832 51.74 38.35 2.00
C ALA A 832 52.40 37.49 3.10
N ARG A 833 53.74 37.56 3.24
CA ARG A 833 54.49 36.87 4.30
C ARG A 833 54.06 37.31 5.71
N LYS A 834 53.92 38.62 5.91
CA LYS A 834 53.45 39.18 7.20
C LYS A 834 52.01 38.77 7.50
N VAL A 835 51.16 38.65 6.48
CA VAL A 835 49.78 38.16 6.64
C VAL A 835 49.78 36.69 7.05
N TYR A 836 50.58 35.83 6.42
CA TYR A 836 50.71 34.42 6.83
C TYR A 836 51.29 34.26 8.25
N GLU A 837 52.26 35.07 8.64
CA GLU A 837 52.80 35.07 10.00
C GLU A 837 51.75 35.50 11.04
N LYS A 838 50.99 36.57 10.75
CA LYS A 838 49.87 37.03 11.61
C LYS A 838 48.76 35.99 11.69
N ALA A 839 48.43 35.35 10.57
CA ALA A 839 47.43 34.28 10.52
C ALA A 839 47.87 33.10 11.39
N ASN A 840 49.12 32.63 11.27
CA ASN A 840 49.64 31.51 12.06
C ASN A 840 49.65 31.79 13.57
N GLN A 841 49.91 33.04 13.99
CA GLN A 841 49.80 33.46 15.39
C GLN A 841 48.35 33.48 15.89
N SER A 842 47.41 33.98 15.08
CA SER A 842 45.99 34.03 15.45
C SER A 842 45.35 32.62 15.56
N LEU A 843 45.85 31.65 14.79
CA LEU A 843 45.34 30.28 14.70
C LEU A 843 46.05 29.30 15.64
N GLU A 844 46.96 29.75 16.53
CA GLU A 844 47.62 28.87 17.51
C GLU A 844 46.62 28.19 18.47
N ASN A 845 45.47 28.81 18.70
CA ASN A 845 44.41 28.30 19.58
C ASN A 845 43.27 27.57 18.83
N ALA A 846 43.29 27.54 17.50
CA ALA A 846 42.23 26.99 16.64
C ALA A 846 42.51 25.55 16.22
N ASP A 847 41.60 24.97 15.41
CA ASP A 847 41.69 23.57 15.01
C ASP A 847 42.97 23.25 14.21
N LYS A 848 43.53 22.08 14.50
CA LYS A 848 44.82 21.66 13.93
C LYS A 848 44.78 21.39 12.43
N GLY A 849 43.63 20.98 11.90
CA GLY A 849 43.44 20.77 10.45
C GLY A 849 43.36 22.09 9.69
N GLU A 850 42.74 23.07 10.32
CA GLU A 850 42.61 24.45 9.89
C GLU A 850 43.99 25.12 9.73
N ARG A 851 44.86 24.96 10.74
CA ARG A 851 46.25 25.42 10.68
C ARG A 851 47.10 24.73 9.60
N LEU A 852 46.82 23.46 9.31
CA LEU A 852 47.52 22.72 8.24
C LEU A 852 47.21 23.31 6.86
N MET A 853 45.94 23.64 6.57
CA MET A 853 45.55 24.23 5.29
C MET A 853 46.23 25.58 5.05
N LEU A 854 46.36 26.42 6.10
CA LEU A 854 47.11 27.69 6.00
C LEU A 854 48.60 27.46 5.68
N LEU A 855 49.23 26.46 6.32
CA LEU A 855 50.65 26.16 6.10
C LEU A 855 50.91 25.53 4.74
N GLU A 856 49.97 24.73 4.22
CA GLU A 856 49.99 24.23 2.84
C GLU A 856 49.87 25.38 1.84
N ALA A 857 48.95 26.33 2.06
CA ALA A 857 48.82 27.53 1.24
C ALA A 857 50.07 28.43 1.31
N TRP A 858 50.65 28.63 2.50
CA TRP A 858 51.90 29.38 2.65
C TRP A 858 53.06 28.69 1.94
N LYS A 859 53.13 27.36 1.98
CA LYS A 859 54.11 26.59 1.20
C LYS A 859 53.90 26.78 -0.30
N GLU A 860 52.67 26.74 -0.78
CA GLU A 860 52.38 26.99 -2.20
C GLU A 860 52.72 28.42 -2.65
N CYS A 861 52.57 29.41 -1.77
CA CYS A 861 53.02 30.77 -2.07
C CYS A 861 54.55 30.87 -2.12
N GLU A 862 55.27 30.24 -1.20
CA GLU A 862 56.74 30.24 -1.19
C GLU A 862 57.34 29.34 -2.29
N THR A 863 56.65 28.31 -2.78
CA THR A 863 57.11 27.55 -3.95
C THR A 863 56.95 28.34 -5.25
N LYS A 864 55.92 29.19 -5.34
CA LYS A 864 55.68 30.07 -6.50
C LYS A 864 56.57 31.32 -6.51
N SER A 865 57.06 31.78 -5.35
CA SER A 865 57.76 33.07 -5.23
C SER A 865 59.06 33.09 -4.38
N GLY A 866 59.39 32.03 -3.64
CA GLY A 866 60.28 32.11 -2.47
C GLY A 866 61.72 31.57 -2.62
N ASP A 867 62.63 32.25 -1.92
CA ASP A 867 64.01 31.86 -1.61
C ASP A 867 64.11 30.53 -0.85
N GLU A 868 65.16 29.74 -1.10
CA GLU A 868 65.43 28.44 -0.44
C GLU A 868 65.38 28.51 1.10
N ALA A 869 65.78 29.66 1.69
CA ALA A 869 65.79 29.87 3.13
C ALA A 869 64.40 30.15 3.74
N ALA A 870 63.44 30.66 2.97
CA ALA A 870 62.06 30.86 3.42
C ALA A 870 61.28 29.54 3.31
N LEU A 871 61.48 28.80 2.22
CA LEU A 871 60.86 27.49 1.99
C LEU A 871 61.30 26.47 3.06
N ALA A 872 62.58 26.46 3.43
CA ALA A 872 63.09 25.63 4.52
C ALA A 872 62.47 25.97 5.89
N ARG A 873 62.12 27.25 6.13
CA ARG A 873 61.45 27.67 7.37
C ARG A 873 59.98 27.22 7.41
N VAL A 874 59.27 27.30 6.29
CA VAL A 874 57.88 26.81 6.20
C VAL A 874 57.83 25.28 6.29
N GLU A 875 58.75 24.58 5.62
CA GLU A 875 58.86 23.11 5.73
C GLU A 875 59.19 22.64 7.15
N ALA A 876 59.98 23.41 7.90
CA ALA A 876 60.26 23.13 9.30
C ALA A 876 59.01 23.30 10.21
N MET A 877 58.01 24.08 9.79
CA MET A 877 56.76 24.30 10.53
C MET A 877 55.65 23.28 10.21
N MET A 878 55.85 22.38 9.24
CA MET A 878 54.86 21.36 8.86
C MET A 878 54.64 20.31 9.97
N PRO A 879 53.38 19.88 10.22
CA PRO A 879 53.08 18.90 11.24
C PRO A 879 53.44 17.48 10.79
N ARG A 880 53.78 16.62 11.77
CA ARG A 880 53.94 15.18 11.53
C ARG A 880 52.60 14.46 11.71
N LYS A 881 52.22 13.65 10.72
CA LYS A 881 51.02 12.81 10.76
C LYS A 881 51.27 11.59 11.65
N VAL A 882 50.59 11.51 12.80
CA VAL A 882 50.73 10.40 13.75
C VAL A 882 49.43 9.63 13.82
N LYS A 883 49.51 8.29 13.70
CA LYS A 883 48.37 7.40 13.90
C LYS A 883 48.03 7.33 15.39
N LYS A 884 46.82 7.72 15.76
CA LYS A 884 46.26 7.54 17.09
C LYS A 884 45.01 6.66 17.02
N ARG A 885 44.67 6.03 18.13
CA ARG A 885 43.49 5.18 18.26
C ARG A 885 42.56 5.85 19.26
N ARG A 886 41.31 6.13 18.87
CA ARG A 886 40.26 6.59 19.80
C ARG A 886 39.26 5.47 20.03
N GLN A 887 38.74 5.39 21.23
CA GLN A 887 37.71 4.43 21.61
C GLN A 887 36.35 5.05 21.27
N ILE A 888 35.51 4.33 20.53
CA ILE A 888 34.15 4.80 20.24
C ILE A 888 33.22 4.35 21.37
N GLN A 889 32.47 5.31 21.92
CA GLN A 889 31.29 5.04 22.73
C GLN A 889 30.07 5.21 21.83
N THR A 890 29.19 4.21 21.82
CA THR A 890 27.85 4.36 21.23
C THR A 890 26.99 5.25 22.14
N GLU A 891 25.89 5.82 21.65
CA GLU A 891 25.03 6.74 22.42
C GLU A 891 24.45 6.12 23.73
N ASP A 892 24.56 4.81 23.92
CA ASP A 892 24.22 4.08 25.15
C ASP A 892 25.43 3.76 26.07
N GLY A 893 26.61 4.35 25.81
CA GLY A 893 27.76 4.31 26.72
C GLY A 893 28.46 2.95 26.86
N VAL A 894 28.24 1.99 25.95
CA VAL A 894 29.00 0.73 25.89
C VAL A 894 30.07 0.80 24.81
N ASP A 895 31.30 0.44 25.19
CA ASP A 895 32.52 0.59 24.38
C ASP A 895 32.51 -0.30 23.12
N ALA A 896 32.43 0.33 21.95
CA ALA A 896 32.37 -0.33 20.65
C ALA A 896 33.67 -0.10 19.86
N GLY A 897 34.76 -0.70 20.34
CA GLY A 897 36.01 -0.81 19.58
C GLY A 897 36.82 0.47 19.39
N TRP A 898 37.95 0.32 18.69
CA TRP A 898 38.95 1.36 18.46
C TRP A 898 38.93 1.81 17.01
N GLU A 899 38.76 3.10 16.76
CA GLU A 899 38.91 3.71 15.44
C GLU A 899 40.32 4.31 15.30
N GLU A 900 41.02 3.97 14.21
CA GLU A 900 42.31 4.57 13.88
C GLU A 900 42.06 5.93 13.19
N TYR A 901 42.46 7.03 13.84
CA TYR A 901 42.42 8.37 13.24
C TYR A 901 43.81 9.00 13.21
N PHE A 902 44.04 9.87 12.23
CA PHE A 902 45.31 10.58 12.10
C PHE A 902 45.23 11.91 12.85
N ASP A 903 46.16 12.13 13.78
CA ASP A 903 46.32 13.40 14.49
C ASP A 903 47.60 14.09 13.95
N TYR A 904 47.53 15.42 13.79
CA TYR A 904 48.62 16.22 13.27
C TYR A 904 49.32 16.90 14.46
N ILE A 905 50.64 16.70 14.58
CA ILE A 905 51.42 17.31 15.66
C ILE A 905 52.36 18.35 15.05
N PHE A 906 52.10 19.63 15.36
CA PHE A 906 52.98 20.73 14.99
C PHE A 906 54.26 20.72 15.86
N PRO A 907 55.45 20.91 15.27
CA PRO A 907 56.72 20.96 16.02
C PRO A 907 56.78 22.01 17.14
N GLN A 908 55.98 23.08 17.08
CA GLN A 908 55.92 24.12 18.13
C GLN A 908 55.16 23.65 19.39
N ASP A 909 54.11 22.84 19.25
CA ASP A 909 53.39 22.24 20.39
C ASP A 909 54.23 21.20 21.16
N GLN A 910 55.26 20.63 20.51
CA GLN A 910 56.19 19.67 21.13
C GLN A 910 57.08 20.30 22.22
N ALA A 911 57.30 21.61 22.20
CA ALA A 911 58.07 22.28 23.25
C ALA A 911 57.32 22.32 24.61
N ALA A 912 55.99 22.21 24.61
CA ALA A 912 55.17 22.33 25.79
C ALA A 912 55.00 21.03 26.62
N LYS A 913 55.35 19.85 26.08
CA LYS A 913 55.18 18.56 26.78
C LYS A 913 56.48 17.75 26.83
N GLY A 914 57.26 17.96 27.89
CA GLY A 914 58.61 17.41 28.13
C GLY A 914 58.77 15.89 28.31
N SER A 915 57.86 15.04 27.82
CA SER A 915 57.86 13.59 28.10
C SER A 915 58.55 12.70 27.03
N PHE A 916 59.19 13.26 26.00
CA PHE A 916 59.66 12.47 24.84
C PHE A 916 61.16 12.08 24.81
N LYS A 917 62.05 12.66 25.64
CA LYS A 917 63.48 12.24 25.66
C LYS A 917 63.67 10.79 26.10
N LEU A 918 62.78 10.28 26.97
CA LEU A 918 62.84 8.90 27.47
C LEU A 918 62.43 7.88 26.39
N LEU A 919 61.48 8.25 25.53
CA LEU A 919 60.91 7.36 24.50
C LEU A 919 61.80 7.32 23.25
N GLU A 920 62.48 8.42 22.94
CA GLU A 920 63.51 8.46 21.89
C GLU A 920 64.78 7.66 22.29
N ALA A 921 65.15 7.69 23.58
CA ALA A 921 66.20 6.83 24.12
C ALA A 921 65.83 5.35 24.08
N ALA A 922 64.56 5.00 24.35
CA ALA A 922 64.05 3.63 24.25
C ALA A 922 64.04 3.11 22.79
N ALA A 923 63.73 3.97 21.82
CA ALA A 923 63.79 3.61 20.40
C ALA A 923 65.23 3.40 19.91
N ARG A 924 66.19 4.25 20.36
CA ARG A 924 67.62 4.05 20.07
C ARG A 924 68.17 2.77 20.71
N TRP A 925 67.74 2.44 21.92
CA TRP A 925 68.10 1.20 22.60
C TRP A 925 67.58 -0.05 21.88
N LYS A 926 66.34 0.00 21.35
CA LYS A 926 65.77 -1.11 20.57
C LYS A 926 66.54 -1.34 19.25
N LYS A 927 66.90 -0.26 18.55
CA LYS A 927 67.66 -0.32 17.29
C LYS A 927 69.07 -0.90 17.49
N GLN A 928 69.76 -0.49 18.55
CA GLN A 928 71.07 -1.04 18.92
C GLN A 928 70.99 -2.54 19.25
N ARG A 929 69.87 -3.00 19.82
CA ARG A 929 69.67 -4.41 20.15
C ARG A 929 69.45 -5.27 18.91
N GLU A 930 68.72 -4.76 17.93
CA GLU A 930 68.52 -5.43 16.63
C GLU A 930 69.83 -5.48 15.82
N GLU A 931 70.67 -4.44 15.86
CA GLU A 931 72.00 -4.44 15.24
C GLU A 931 72.97 -5.41 15.93
N ALA A 932 72.94 -5.50 17.26
CA ALA A 932 73.76 -6.47 18.02
C ALA A 932 73.34 -7.94 17.78
N ALA A 933 72.04 -8.20 17.59
CA ALA A 933 71.55 -9.54 17.25
C ALA A 933 71.97 -9.96 15.83
N ARG A 934 72.03 -9.01 14.89
CA ARG A 934 72.47 -9.25 13.50
C ARG A 934 73.98 -9.55 13.43
N ALA A 935 74.79 -8.82 14.19
CA ALA A 935 76.24 -9.04 14.28
C ALA A 935 76.61 -10.35 15.00
N ALA A 936 75.78 -10.84 15.94
CA ALA A 936 76.00 -12.13 16.60
C ALA A 936 75.67 -13.34 15.70
N GLN A 937 74.72 -13.18 14.77
CA GLN A 937 74.36 -14.22 13.81
C GLN A 937 75.44 -14.36 12.72
N GLU A 938 76.03 -13.25 12.27
CA GLU A 938 77.12 -13.24 11.27
C GLU A 938 78.47 -13.77 11.81
N ALA A 939 78.65 -13.87 13.13
CA ALA A 939 79.87 -14.38 13.78
C ALA A 939 79.84 -15.90 14.07
N ILE A 940 78.71 -16.58 13.85
CA ILE A 940 78.56 -18.03 14.09
C ILE A 940 78.73 -18.84 12.79
N ASP A 941 78.60 -18.21 11.62
CA ASP A 941 78.58 -18.88 10.31
C ASP A 941 79.97 -19.05 9.64
N GLU A 942 81.10 -18.70 10.30
CA GLU A 942 82.47 -18.86 9.74
C GLU A 942 83.42 -19.72 10.63
N ALA A 943 83.28 -21.05 10.59
CA ALA A 943 84.37 -22.01 10.90
C ALA A 943 84.09 -23.43 10.31
N PRO A 944 84.99 -24.07 9.53
CA PRO A 944 84.65 -25.25 8.72
C PRO A 944 85.29 -26.59 9.17
N LYS A 945 84.59 -27.73 8.94
CA LYS A 945 85.08 -29.00 8.33
C LYS A 945 84.07 -30.16 8.45
N ASP A 946 83.53 -30.55 7.30
CA ASP A 946 83.59 -31.86 6.63
C ASP A 946 83.32 -33.19 7.38
N GLU A 947 82.35 -33.89 6.76
CA GLU A 947 82.34 -35.29 6.32
C GLU A 947 81.86 -36.43 7.25
N GLU A 948 80.65 -36.90 6.89
CA GLU A 948 80.32 -38.27 6.48
C GLU A 948 79.92 -39.37 7.50
N LYS A 949 78.75 -39.95 7.16
CA LYS A 949 78.39 -41.39 7.09
C LYS A 949 77.53 -42.04 8.19
N GLU A 950 76.30 -42.34 7.73
CA GLU A 950 75.69 -43.69 7.60
C GLU A 950 75.45 -44.56 8.84
N GLU A 951 74.15 -44.83 9.08
CA GLU A 951 73.48 -46.15 9.17
C GLU A 951 72.43 -46.25 10.30
N GLU A 952 71.16 -46.13 9.86
CA GLU A 952 70.07 -47.11 9.99
C GLU A 952 69.95 -48.03 11.23
N ASP A 953 68.80 -47.85 11.89
CA ASP A 953 67.72 -48.84 12.06
C ASP A 953 67.62 -49.78 13.27
N ASP A 954 66.39 -49.72 13.83
CA ASP A 954 65.48 -50.82 14.16
C ASP A 954 65.59 -51.50 15.56
N VAL A 955 64.52 -51.83 16.31
CA VAL A 955 63.29 -52.57 15.92
C VAL A 955 62.15 -52.42 16.96
N GLU A 956 60.97 -52.02 16.45
CA GLU A 956 59.58 -52.55 16.61
C GLU A 956 58.81 -52.63 17.97
N LYS A 957 57.45 -52.51 18.06
CA LYS A 957 56.36 -52.73 17.07
C LYS A 957 54.98 -52.14 17.49
N LYS A 958 54.22 -51.74 16.44
CA LYS A 958 52.72 -51.71 16.21
C LYS A 958 51.87 -50.53 16.72
N LYS A 959 50.96 -49.91 15.93
CA LYS A 959 50.32 -50.30 14.64
C LYS A 959 49.56 -49.11 13.94
N VAL A 960 49.82 -48.89 12.64
CA VAL A 960 48.90 -48.79 11.44
C VAL A 960 47.83 -47.67 11.40
N ARG A 961 47.64 -46.82 10.35
CA ARG A 961 47.41 -47.11 8.90
C ARG A 961 47.50 -45.87 7.94
N GLU A 962 48.20 -46.04 6.80
CA GLU A 962 48.04 -45.60 5.38
C GLU A 962 47.49 -44.21 4.93
N GLY A 963 48.24 -43.52 4.03
CA GLY A 963 47.79 -43.15 2.67
C GLY A 963 47.92 -41.68 2.15
N ASP A 964 49.01 -41.36 1.39
CA ASP A 964 49.13 -40.96 -0.05
C ASP A 964 47.95 -40.24 -0.80
N SER A 965 48.09 -39.42 -1.87
CA SER A 965 49.19 -38.91 -2.75
C SER A 965 48.69 -37.80 -3.74
N ASP A 966 49.66 -37.18 -4.44
CA ASP A 966 49.69 -36.62 -5.83
C ASP A 966 49.41 -35.12 -6.17
N THR A 967 50.53 -34.38 -6.38
CA THR A 967 51.06 -33.75 -7.63
C THR A 967 50.05 -33.28 -8.71
N ASP A 968 50.13 -32.10 -9.37
CA ASP A 968 51.23 -31.61 -10.21
C ASP A 968 50.88 -30.26 -10.91
N LEU A 969 51.93 -29.46 -11.18
CA LEU A 969 52.24 -28.60 -12.35
C LEU A 969 51.45 -27.32 -12.76
N SER A 970 52.20 -26.19 -12.72
CA SER A 970 52.44 -25.12 -13.74
C SER A 970 51.24 -24.39 -14.39
N ASP A 971 51.26 -23.11 -14.77
CA ASP A 971 52.34 -22.22 -15.19
C ASP A 971 51.81 -20.77 -15.33
N SER A 972 52.72 -19.79 -15.29
CA SER A 972 52.63 -18.45 -15.92
C SER A 972 51.56 -17.44 -15.42
N SER A 973 51.73 -16.11 -15.45
CA SER A 973 52.84 -15.19 -15.62
C SER A 973 52.25 -13.77 -15.53
N SER A 974 53.15 -12.79 -15.29
CA SER A 974 53.18 -11.47 -15.92
C SER A 974 52.15 -10.38 -15.56
N SER A 975 52.66 -9.42 -14.77
CA SER A 975 53.04 -8.06 -15.22
C SER A 975 51.98 -6.96 -15.34
N SER A 976 52.19 -5.93 -14.51
CA SER A 976 52.34 -4.49 -14.84
C SER A 976 51.33 -3.80 -15.76
N GLY A 977 50.86 -2.63 -15.32
CA GLY A 977 50.25 -1.64 -16.19
C GLY A 977 49.73 -0.43 -15.43
N SER A 978 50.64 0.43 -15.01
CA SER A 978 50.40 1.78 -14.50
C SER A 978 49.90 2.76 -15.56
N SER A 979 49.44 3.93 -15.08
CA SER A 979 49.17 5.22 -15.78
C SER A 979 47.84 5.30 -16.56
N SER A 980 47.11 6.42 -16.58
CA SER A 980 47.13 7.69 -15.85
C SER A 980 45.90 8.50 -16.32
N SER A 981 45.54 9.50 -15.52
CA SER A 981 44.99 10.80 -15.92
C SER A 981 43.56 10.92 -16.50
N SER A 982 42.84 11.80 -15.79
CA SER A 982 42.06 12.96 -16.26
C SER A 982 40.57 12.82 -16.57
N GLU A 983 39.85 13.72 -15.87
CA GLU A 983 38.70 14.53 -16.30
C GLU A 983 37.27 14.11 -15.92
N SER A 984 36.82 14.79 -14.86
CA SER A 984 35.66 15.71 -14.81
C SER A 984 34.22 15.17 -14.71
N SER A 985 33.51 15.81 -13.75
CA SER A 985 32.05 15.97 -13.59
C SER A 985 31.25 14.67 -13.36
N ASP A 986 30.33 14.57 -12.41
CA ASP A 986 29.46 15.60 -11.89
C ASP A 986 28.96 15.26 -10.47
N SER A 987 28.49 16.33 -9.85
CA SER A 987 28.07 16.58 -8.48
C SER A 987 26.98 15.67 -7.90
N SER A 988 27.17 15.43 -6.59
CA SER A 988 26.20 15.01 -5.58
C SER A 988 25.08 16.03 -5.38
N ASP A 989 23.91 15.59 -4.91
CA ASP A 989 23.23 16.33 -3.86
C ASP A 989 22.42 15.42 -2.93
N SER A 990 22.80 15.52 -1.66
CA SER A 990 22.27 14.86 -0.49
C SER A 990 21.35 15.82 0.27
N GLU A 991 20.22 15.26 0.69
CA GLU A 991 19.48 15.45 1.95
C GLU A 991 19.77 16.61 2.93
N GLN A 992 18.65 17.01 3.57
CA GLN A 992 18.49 17.39 4.99
C GLN A 992 19.01 18.76 5.46
N SER A 993 18.14 19.60 5.99
CA SER A 993 17.55 19.51 7.35
C SER A 993 16.95 20.85 7.78
N ASP A 994 15.95 20.73 8.63
CA ASP A 994 15.23 21.80 9.32
C ASP A 994 16.10 22.53 10.37
N GLY A 995 15.65 23.72 10.74
CA GLY A 995 16.13 24.46 11.91
C GLY A 995 15.09 25.50 12.31
N GLU A 996 14.31 25.16 13.33
CA GLU A 996 13.33 25.97 14.03
C GLU A 996 14.00 27.12 14.81
N GLU A 997 13.37 28.31 14.82
CA GLU A 997 12.84 29.01 16.02
C GLU A 997 11.86 30.11 15.59
#